data_AF-A0A561R9N7-F1
#
_entry.id   AF-A0A561R9N7-F1
#
_cell.length_a   1.000
_cell.length_b   1.000
_cell.length_c   1.000
_cell.angle_alpha   90.00
_cell.angle_beta   90.00
_cell.angle_gamma   90.00
#
_symmetry.space_group_name_H-M   'P 1'
#
loop_
_entity.id
_entity.type
_entity.pdbx_description
1 polymer ?
#
loop_
_entity_poly.entity_id
_entity_poly.type
_entity_poly.pdbx_seq_one_letter_code
_entity_poly.pdbx_strand_id
1 'polypeptide(L)'
;MTNSPVYSGAFNFAFVSFNQGQIDAGNITANQIGGSNQDNNVLVTLEGHSEFFALDHGRIGDSNRGDYHVRAGGATNDFTRGVFIASVAQNGVDWGFDDGIEYGAAAIGIRSDNSVFVSVNNSLGNEYNTNVSVANFDFERYIGAWVRDNGHQITTAGQGSSRIHTQRNNDASYTIKIDGVNSLTDGVLLITGAENRAQYGAARPLADGSGWVIDVHDNVADGYANTGYEYGFTFIPKGDAYTTFGRVLSDGSSSVSNGNYTINKIGVGEYELYIDGKTPKDGALLVTSEGLDGANIDNVVSYQPMANGKGWIVQTRDFPSGQLEDAGLHVVPDGLEHMNDAVDPHYVGASVDAIIASYEDAKDGNSLIAAHRMGYWENNTRILAENSLSSVERSISLGVDILETDLMRTKDGHYVLMHDGSINRTTTGSGNVSDLTLEQLRTYNLKIEGSNVVTDEKIPTVEELFAAIKGKAMVNLDKVAVSDFAAVSALAEKAGVANQVIFKAAINNEGDIATIKAALAASAPGVHFMPIMYPGISPTLVAKAFAELHPDAVEINVNPNSHGWVTDPGPFFTDQMKAVFDQYDVRYFINTLFAGQDNADGSMSGGRGDFVALGRPDLVFGYWADQGVSIFQTDELRIAANYLNTYGYRIPLTDGDDGDHNLIQGTDGDDVLTGGSGSDVVLGGLGNDTIDGGAGDDTLIGNEGNDTIKGGDGDDLIDGGEGNDTLIGGNGSDRYIYSTGSGSDVIIEGAGKTGDRDQLFLDDAARGDVVFHRNGSDIEIQIGSETITLKDQLAGGGVEVISFADGTVLVGDQISGAVVNRGPVVTTPALAVGNEDTQIIGQIVASDADKDTLAFAIKDGFGPAHGAISLDAATGAWTYDPTANYNGADHFTVVVSDGHGGLVEQVIDISVTPVNDGPVAVNDTGSVMENETKVFDLVANDTDIDGNALSLSGFTVEGVDGVALSAEAAKAAFSIVDGKLTFTPGSLFAGLNDGDTATLTLSYTVSDGTASDTGSFTLTVNGEGKPQNVIIGDEGSNILMGTDQDDAITAYGGGDYAFGRDGADVIDGGDGNDYLFGGNGADVINGGVGNDTLFGDAGDDVLIGDKGNDRMTGGAGNDSFVFRSGFGHDTILDFGGGDIVDISKADFADFAELSEHLADTALGTVLTLDDHSTLTFANVDKAHLTADQFHFAA
;
A
#
# COMPACT_ATOMS: atom_id res chain seq x y z
N MET A 1 -79.40 -2.19 18.08
CA MET A 1 -79.29 -3.25 19.11
C MET A 1 -78.64 -4.44 18.42
N THR A 2 -77.36 -4.40 18.06
CA THR A 2 -76.16 -4.54 18.93
C THR A 2 -76.28 -5.74 19.85
N ASN A 3 -75.47 -6.77 19.60
CA ASN A 3 -74.66 -7.46 20.61
C ASN A 3 -73.78 -8.49 19.91
N SER A 4 -72.49 -8.13 19.83
CA SER A 4 -71.37 -8.90 19.32
C SER A 4 -71.24 -10.27 19.99
N PRO A 5 -70.82 -11.31 19.25
CA PRO A 5 -70.29 -12.53 19.84
C PRO A 5 -68.95 -12.22 20.54
N VAL A 6 -68.80 -12.80 21.73
CA VAL A 6 -67.62 -12.74 22.58
C VAL A 6 -66.48 -13.49 21.89
N TYR A 7 -65.42 -12.79 21.48
CA TYR A 7 -64.17 -13.41 21.05
C TYR A 7 -63.34 -13.77 22.28
N SER A 8 -63.15 -15.07 22.51
CA SER A 8 -62.11 -15.58 23.41
C SER A 8 -60.76 -15.33 22.75
N GLY A 9 -60.06 -14.26 23.14
CA GLY A 9 -58.65 -14.09 22.81
C GLY A 9 -57.86 -15.23 23.44
N ALA A 10 -57.12 -15.97 22.62
CA ALA A 10 -56.15 -16.94 23.11
C ALA A 10 -55.01 -16.16 23.78
N PHE A 11 -54.77 -16.40 25.07
CA PHE A 11 -53.48 -16.11 25.67
C PHE A 11 -52.53 -17.23 25.25
N ASN A 12 -51.54 -16.94 24.43
CA ASN A 12 -50.48 -17.89 24.13
C ASN A 12 -49.46 -17.86 25.28
N PHE A 13 -49.34 -18.96 26.01
CA PHE A 13 -48.28 -19.16 27.00
C PHE A 13 -47.27 -20.16 26.41
N ALA A 14 -45.98 -19.81 26.38
CA ALA A 14 -44.91 -20.72 26.00
C ALA A 14 -43.99 -20.99 27.20
N PHE A 15 -43.69 -22.27 27.47
CA PHE A 15 -42.71 -22.70 28.46
C PHE A 15 -41.66 -23.58 27.77
N VAL A 16 -40.38 -23.27 27.93
CA VAL A 16 -39.27 -24.10 27.41
C VAL A 16 -38.37 -24.47 28.58
N SER A 17 -38.12 -25.78 28.75
CA SER A 17 -37.16 -26.31 29.73
C SER A 17 -35.81 -26.54 29.06
N PHE A 18 -34.74 -25.98 29.64
CA PHE A 18 -33.38 -26.26 29.18
C PHE A 18 -32.92 -27.61 29.78
N ASN A 19 -33.02 -28.69 28.99
CA ASN A 19 -32.16 -29.90 28.98
C ASN A 19 -32.85 -31.24 28.67
N GLN A 20 -34.14 -31.32 28.34
CA GLN A 20 -34.72 -32.58 27.83
C GLN A 20 -35.72 -32.29 26.72
N GLY A 21 -35.47 -32.83 25.52
CA GLY A 21 -36.21 -32.56 24.28
C GLY A 21 -37.63 -33.13 24.20
N GLN A 22 -38.51 -32.81 25.15
CA GLN A 22 -39.97 -32.94 25.00
C GLN A 22 -40.70 -31.80 25.73
N ILE A 23 -41.69 -31.21 25.05
CA ILE A 23 -42.64 -30.25 25.63
C ILE A 23 -43.79 -31.07 26.26
N ASP A 24 -43.99 -30.95 27.57
CA ASP A 24 -45.17 -31.50 28.27
C ASP A 24 -46.03 -30.33 28.78
N ALA A 25 -47.27 -30.25 28.32
CA ALA A 25 -48.20 -29.18 28.67
C ALA A 25 -48.94 -29.53 29.99
N GLY A 26 -48.31 -29.22 31.13
CA GLY A 26 -48.91 -29.38 32.45
C GLY A 26 -49.98 -28.33 32.79
N ASN A 27 -51.08 -28.77 33.41
CA ASN A 27 -52.38 -28.09 33.61
C ASN A 27 -52.36 -26.67 34.23
N ILE A 28 -52.85 -25.68 33.47
CA ILE A 28 -53.21 -24.33 33.96
C ILE A 28 -54.72 -24.26 34.20
N THR A 29 -55.15 -23.68 35.32
CA THR A 29 -56.56 -23.30 35.53
C THR A 29 -56.70 -21.79 35.75
N ALA A 30 -57.54 -21.15 34.93
CA ALA A 30 -57.89 -19.74 35.04
C ALA A 30 -59.36 -19.63 35.45
N ASN A 31 -59.64 -18.96 36.56
CA ASN A 31 -60.99 -18.72 37.06
C ASN A 31 -61.24 -17.22 37.15
N GLN A 32 -62.29 -16.73 36.49
CA GLN A 32 -62.80 -15.37 36.68
C GLN A 32 -63.42 -15.29 38.09
N ILE A 33 -62.97 -14.35 38.91
CA ILE A 33 -63.53 -14.17 40.25
C ILE A 33 -64.32 -12.86 40.29
N GLY A 34 -65.65 -12.99 40.36
CA GLY A 34 -66.70 -12.03 40.78
C GLY A 34 -66.51 -10.53 40.47
N GLY A 35 -67.47 -9.79 39.94
CA GLY A 35 -68.92 -9.94 39.97
C GLY A 35 -69.57 -8.55 39.88
N SER A 36 -69.07 -7.71 38.98
CA SER A 36 -69.67 -6.43 38.59
C SER A 36 -69.17 -6.11 37.17
N ASN A 37 -70.02 -5.52 36.32
CA ASN A 37 -69.79 -5.35 34.87
C ASN A 37 -68.64 -4.38 34.49
N GLN A 38 -67.72 -4.09 35.42
CA GLN A 38 -66.50 -3.32 35.16
C GLN A 38 -65.22 -3.94 35.77
N ASP A 39 -65.32 -5.08 36.47
CA ASP A 39 -64.17 -5.74 37.08
C ASP A 39 -63.77 -6.99 36.28
N ASN A 40 -62.79 -6.86 35.37
CA ASN A 40 -62.23 -7.97 34.59
C ASN A 40 -61.07 -8.66 35.34
N ASN A 41 -61.32 -9.14 36.57
CA ASN A 41 -60.30 -9.83 37.36
C ASN A 41 -60.27 -11.34 37.04
N VAL A 42 -59.11 -11.84 36.59
CA VAL A 42 -58.85 -13.27 36.36
C VAL A 42 -57.81 -13.76 37.37
N LEU A 43 -58.09 -14.87 38.06
CA LEU A 43 -57.09 -15.57 38.86
C LEU A 43 -56.57 -16.78 38.09
N VAL A 44 -55.26 -16.83 37.90
CA VAL A 44 -54.56 -17.95 37.27
C VAL A 44 -53.78 -18.69 38.37
N THR A 45 -54.00 -20.01 38.49
CA THR A 45 -53.30 -20.86 39.44
C THR A 45 -52.39 -21.83 38.69
N LEU A 46 -51.12 -21.90 39.10
CA LEU A 46 -50.09 -22.79 38.56
C LEU A 46 -49.73 -23.85 39.63
N GLU A 47 -49.90 -25.14 39.35
CA GLU A 47 -49.47 -26.22 40.25
C GLU A 47 -48.27 -26.98 39.65
N GLY A 48 -47.09 -26.80 40.25
CA GLY A 48 -45.88 -27.58 39.95
C GLY A 48 -44.95 -26.98 38.88
N HIS A 49 -43.80 -26.47 39.33
CA HIS A 49 -42.63 -26.01 38.56
C HIS A 49 -42.86 -24.98 37.43
N SER A 50 -42.48 -23.72 37.66
CA SER A 50 -42.48 -22.66 36.63
C SER A 50 -41.23 -21.77 36.79
N GLU A 51 -40.35 -21.70 35.79
CA GLU A 51 -39.17 -20.81 35.78
C GLU A 51 -39.29 -19.64 34.76
N PHE A 52 -40.43 -19.42 34.09
CA PHE A 52 -40.64 -18.21 33.27
C PHE A 52 -42.13 -17.82 33.19
N PHE A 53 -42.43 -16.52 33.24
CA PHE A 53 -43.77 -15.96 33.05
C PHE A 53 -43.68 -14.61 32.32
N ALA A 54 -44.19 -14.53 31.09
CA ALA A 54 -44.31 -13.29 30.33
C ALA A 54 -45.80 -12.97 30.11
N LEU A 55 -46.14 -11.69 30.26
CA LEU A 55 -47.47 -11.15 29.99
C LEU A 55 -47.34 -10.21 28.78
N ASP A 56 -47.92 -10.60 27.65
CA ASP A 56 -48.07 -9.72 26.50
C ASP A 56 -49.47 -9.08 26.51
N HIS A 57 -49.55 -7.79 26.15
CA HIS A 57 -50.81 -7.07 26.04
C HIS A 57 -51.48 -7.40 24.70
N GLY A 58 -52.57 -8.16 24.75
CA GLY A 58 -53.59 -8.13 23.70
C GLY A 58 -54.54 -6.95 23.94
N ARG A 59 -54.75 -6.08 22.95
CA ARG A 59 -55.83 -5.09 22.99
C ARG A 59 -57.08 -5.63 22.28
N ILE A 60 -58.19 -5.67 23.01
CA ILE A 60 -59.55 -5.94 22.54
C ILE A 60 -60.11 -4.62 21.97
N GLY A 61 -60.80 -4.68 20.83
CA GLY A 61 -61.20 -3.51 20.02
C GLY A 61 -61.94 -2.35 20.72
N ASP A 62 -61.90 -1.20 20.03
CA ASP A 62 -62.78 -0.01 20.06
C ASP A 62 -63.39 0.52 21.37
N SER A 63 -62.78 0.27 22.54
CA SER A 63 -63.20 0.96 23.77
C SER A 63 -62.08 1.76 24.44
N ASN A 64 -62.36 3.06 24.60
CA ASN A 64 -61.65 3.95 25.50
C ASN A 64 -61.97 3.55 26.95
N ARG A 65 -60.92 3.32 27.74
CA ARG A 65 -60.88 3.15 29.21
C ARG A 65 -61.16 1.73 29.75
N GLY A 66 -60.10 1.10 30.27
CA GLY A 66 -60.15 -0.07 31.15
C GLY A 66 -58.78 -0.34 31.75
N ASP A 67 -58.63 -0.15 33.07
CA ASP A 67 -57.41 -0.42 33.84
C ASP A 67 -57.32 -1.91 34.23
N TYR A 68 -56.14 -2.52 34.19
CA TYR A 68 -55.88 -3.90 34.64
C TYR A 68 -54.83 -3.93 35.76
N HIS A 69 -55.11 -4.63 36.87
CA HIS A 69 -54.17 -4.86 37.97
C HIS A 69 -53.80 -6.35 38.09
N VAL A 70 -52.52 -6.68 37.98
CA VAL A 70 -52.00 -8.03 38.28
C VAL A 70 -51.43 -8.06 39.70
N ARG A 71 -51.96 -8.92 40.59
CA ARG A 71 -51.39 -9.17 41.92
C ARG A 71 -50.85 -10.60 42.01
N ALA A 72 -49.54 -10.75 42.21
CA ALA A 72 -48.96 -12.02 42.63
C ALA A 72 -49.32 -12.29 44.12
N GLY A 73 -50.03 -13.39 44.38
CA GLY A 73 -50.38 -13.82 45.74
C GLY A 73 -49.17 -14.39 46.47
N GLY A 74 -48.83 -13.85 47.64
CA GLY A 74 -47.66 -14.25 48.40
C GLY A 74 -47.79 -15.62 49.08
N ALA A 75 -46.75 -16.45 48.92
CA ALA A 75 -46.17 -17.31 49.95
C ALA A 75 -45.09 -18.22 49.34
N THR A 76 -43.81 -17.81 49.45
CA THR A 76 -42.59 -18.57 49.84
C THR A 76 -41.35 -17.92 49.23
N ASN A 77 -40.35 -17.70 50.07
CA ASN A 77 -39.15 -16.91 49.81
C ASN A 77 -38.05 -17.74 49.14
N ASP A 78 -38.17 -17.99 47.83
CA ASP A 78 -37.03 -18.48 47.03
C ASP A 78 -37.15 -18.01 45.57
N PHE A 79 -36.80 -16.74 45.32
CA PHE A 79 -36.86 -16.11 44.01
C PHE A 79 -35.51 -16.19 43.28
N THR A 80 -34.95 -17.40 43.13
CA THR A 80 -33.69 -17.58 42.40
C THR A 80 -33.88 -17.81 40.90
N ARG A 81 -35.09 -18.08 40.39
CA ARG A 81 -35.30 -18.45 38.98
C ARG A 81 -36.67 -18.04 38.43
N GLY A 82 -36.75 -16.84 37.87
CA GLY A 82 -37.91 -16.34 37.12
C GLY A 82 -37.84 -14.83 36.90
N VAL A 83 -37.94 -14.41 35.63
CA VAL A 83 -37.87 -13.00 35.18
C VAL A 83 -39.27 -12.46 34.90
N PHE A 84 -39.52 -11.18 35.20
CA PHE A 84 -40.76 -10.44 34.88
C PHE A 84 -40.36 -9.16 34.10
N ILE A 85 -40.91 -8.93 32.90
CA ILE A 85 -40.68 -7.72 32.09
C ILE A 85 -42.02 -7.09 31.74
N ALA A 86 -42.13 -5.77 31.91
CA ALA A 86 -43.21 -4.95 31.35
C ALA A 86 -42.57 -3.74 30.64
N SER A 87 -42.99 -3.45 29.40
CA SER A 87 -42.53 -2.26 28.66
C SER A 87 -43.39 -1.03 29.01
N VAL A 88 -42.78 0.16 28.98
CA VAL A 88 -43.49 1.46 29.08
C VAL A 88 -43.17 2.25 27.81
N ALA A 89 -44.20 2.65 27.05
CA ALA A 89 -44.07 3.39 25.81
C ALA A 89 -43.87 4.90 26.04
N GLN A 90 -43.20 5.56 25.09
CA GLN A 90 -42.67 6.93 25.15
C GLN A 90 -43.64 8.03 24.65
N ASN A 91 -44.93 7.74 24.50
CA ASN A 91 -45.90 8.71 24.02
C ASN A 91 -46.84 9.12 25.15
N GLY A 92 -46.97 10.43 25.38
CA GLY A 92 -47.76 11.03 26.46
C GLY A 92 -49.09 10.31 26.71
N VAL A 93 -49.18 9.65 27.86
CA VAL A 93 -50.41 9.11 28.43
C VAL A 93 -50.89 10.11 29.48
N ASP A 94 -52.13 10.58 29.38
CA ASP A 94 -52.81 11.26 30.49
C ASP A 94 -53.14 10.18 31.54
N TRP A 95 -52.40 10.15 32.65
CA TRP A 95 -52.54 9.18 33.74
C TRP A 95 -53.77 9.45 34.65
N GLY A 96 -54.85 10.02 34.10
CA GLY A 96 -56.16 10.02 34.74
C GLY A 96 -56.32 10.95 35.94
N PHE A 97 -55.65 12.11 35.98
CA PHE A 97 -55.86 13.12 37.03
C PHE A 97 -56.81 14.27 36.63
N ASP A 98 -57.29 14.32 35.38
CA ASP A 98 -58.34 15.25 34.90
C ASP A 98 -57.98 16.75 35.09
N ASP A 99 -56.70 17.13 34.97
CA ASP A 99 -56.20 18.49 35.20
C ASP A 99 -55.45 19.15 34.02
N GLY A 100 -55.20 18.43 32.92
CA GLY A 100 -54.75 19.02 31.65
C GLY A 100 -53.30 19.53 31.61
N ILE A 101 -52.39 18.91 32.38
CA ILE A 101 -50.95 19.25 32.38
C ILE A 101 -50.13 18.07 31.82
N GLU A 102 -49.19 18.35 30.92
CA GLU A 102 -48.22 17.37 30.38
C GLU A 102 -47.16 16.99 31.43
N TYR A 103 -46.94 15.68 31.63
CA TYR A 103 -45.94 15.15 32.55
C TYR A 103 -44.62 14.88 31.82
N GLY A 104 -43.50 15.38 32.36
CA GLY A 104 -42.15 15.13 31.87
C GLY A 104 -41.44 14.02 32.65
N ALA A 105 -40.53 13.32 31.95
CA ALA A 105 -39.58 12.28 32.35
C ALA A 105 -39.67 11.69 33.79
N ALA A 106 -39.87 10.37 33.85
CA ALA A 106 -39.71 9.58 35.07
C ALA A 106 -38.23 9.23 35.31
N ALA A 107 -37.72 9.41 36.53
CA ALA A 107 -36.41 8.92 36.96
C ALA A 107 -36.57 7.63 37.77
N ILE A 108 -35.81 6.59 37.42
CA ILE A 108 -35.78 5.32 38.15
C ILE A 108 -34.56 5.34 39.08
N GLY A 109 -34.75 5.13 40.37
CA GLY A 109 -33.68 5.11 41.36
C GLY A 109 -33.74 3.89 42.25
N ILE A 110 -32.60 3.46 42.78
CA ILE A 110 -32.50 2.32 43.70
C ILE A 110 -32.24 2.87 45.11
N ARG A 111 -33.06 2.47 46.08
CA ARG A 111 -32.83 2.80 47.49
C ARG A 111 -31.77 1.90 48.10
N SER A 112 -31.22 2.31 49.24
CA SER A 112 -30.18 1.57 49.97
C SER A 112 -30.59 0.17 50.46
N ASP A 113 -31.88 -0.19 50.37
CA ASP A 113 -32.42 -1.52 50.67
C ASP A 113 -32.65 -2.38 49.41
N ASN A 114 -32.15 -1.93 48.26
CA ASN A 114 -32.29 -2.55 46.93
C ASN A 114 -33.73 -2.59 46.38
N SER A 115 -34.66 -1.80 46.94
CA SER A 115 -35.94 -1.53 46.27
C SER A 115 -35.75 -0.46 45.18
N VAL A 116 -36.39 -0.67 44.01
CA VAL A 116 -36.44 0.33 42.93
C VAL A 116 -37.64 1.24 43.18
N PHE A 117 -37.44 2.55 43.05
CA PHE A 117 -38.52 3.53 42.99
C PHE A 117 -38.52 4.22 41.63
N VAL A 118 -39.69 4.65 41.20
CA VAL A 118 -39.87 5.55 40.07
C VAL A 118 -40.36 6.87 40.64
N SER A 119 -39.62 7.95 40.38
CA SER A 119 -40.01 9.32 40.72
C SER A 119 -40.48 10.02 39.45
N VAL A 120 -41.66 10.63 39.51
CA VAL A 120 -42.22 11.45 38.44
C VAL A 120 -42.34 12.87 38.99
N ASN A 121 -41.69 13.83 38.34
CA ASN A 121 -41.76 15.23 38.73
C ASN A 121 -42.83 15.96 37.91
N ASN A 122 -43.59 16.83 38.56
CA ASN A 122 -44.32 17.87 37.84
C ASN A 122 -43.42 19.09 37.60
N SER A 123 -43.85 19.99 36.71
CA SER A 123 -43.16 21.25 36.40
C SER A 123 -43.02 22.23 37.59
N LEU A 124 -43.49 21.86 38.79
CA LEU A 124 -43.45 22.65 40.02
C LEU A 124 -42.63 21.98 41.16
N GLY A 125 -42.00 20.82 40.93
CA GLY A 125 -40.98 20.24 41.81
C GLY A 125 -41.48 19.48 43.05
N ASN A 126 -42.68 18.87 43.04
CA ASN A 126 -43.12 17.95 44.12
C ASN A 126 -43.09 16.48 43.67
N GLU A 127 -42.60 15.59 44.54
CA GLU A 127 -42.24 14.19 44.25
C GLU A 127 -43.22 13.17 44.90
N TYR A 128 -43.64 12.13 44.17
CA TYR A 128 -44.49 11.02 44.67
C TYR A 128 -43.84 9.65 44.37
N ASN A 129 -43.84 8.72 45.34
CA ASN A 129 -43.06 7.46 45.30
C ASN A 129 -43.91 6.19 45.54
N THR A 130 -43.73 5.13 44.73
CA THR A 130 -44.24 3.75 44.99
C THR A 130 -43.20 2.66 44.64
N ASN A 131 -43.21 1.51 45.34
CA ASN A 131 -42.14 0.48 45.33
C ASN A 131 -42.42 -0.73 44.41
N VAL A 132 -41.41 -1.20 43.66
CA VAL A 132 -41.38 -2.51 42.94
C VAL A 132 -39.97 -3.14 43.05
N SER A 133 -39.83 -4.47 43.05
CA SER A 133 -38.54 -5.20 43.13
C SER A 133 -38.29 -6.11 41.91
N VAL A 134 -37.07 -6.09 41.35
CA VAL A 134 -36.58 -6.98 40.26
C VAL A 134 -35.08 -7.32 40.50
N ALA A 135 -34.62 -8.51 40.09
CA ALA A 135 -33.21 -8.99 40.09
C ALA A 135 -32.89 -9.56 38.67
N ASN A 136 -31.68 -9.77 38.13
CA ASN A 136 -30.27 -9.65 38.54
C ASN A 136 -29.45 -9.54 37.22
N PHE A 137 -28.73 -8.45 36.99
CA PHE A 137 -27.70 -8.33 35.94
C PHE A 137 -26.35 -8.72 36.56
N ASP A 138 -25.53 -9.53 35.88
CA ASP A 138 -24.16 -9.81 36.36
C ASP A 138 -23.25 -8.61 36.07
N PHE A 139 -23.36 -7.59 36.92
CA PHE A 139 -22.56 -6.38 36.88
C PHE A 139 -21.13 -6.57 37.44
N GLU A 140 -20.73 -7.76 37.90
CA GLU A 140 -19.41 -7.94 38.53
C GLU A 140 -18.22 -7.78 37.54
N ARG A 141 -18.49 -7.73 36.23
CA ARG A 141 -17.45 -7.65 35.18
C ARG A 141 -17.13 -6.24 34.67
N TYR A 142 -17.92 -5.22 35.02
CA TYR A 142 -17.74 -3.85 34.54
C TYR A 142 -17.28 -2.91 35.67
N ILE A 143 -16.43 -1.93 35.36
CA ILE A 143 -16.09 -0.86 36.29
C ILE A 143 -16.65 0.44 35.72
N GLY A 144 -17.84 0.82 36.18
CA GLY A 144 -18.53 2.05 35.78
C GLY A 144 -18.74 2.96 36.98
N ALA A 145 -18.39 4.24 36.85
CA ALA A 145 -18.68 5.24 37.88
C ALA A 145 -19.11 6.56 37.26
N TRP A 146 -19.99 7.26 37.98
CA TRP A 146 -20.39 8.62 37.65
C TRP A 146 -19.71 9.57 38.64
N VAL A 147 -19.17 10.69 38.16
CA VAL A 147 -18.57 11.74 39.00
C VAL A 147 -19.44 12.99 38.90
N ARG A 148 -19.96 13.42 40.04
CA ARG A 148 -20.71 14.67 40.20
C ARG A 148 -19.83 15.68 40.93
N ASP A 149 -19.59 16.85 40.34
CA ASP A 149 -18.88 17.95 41.02
C ASP A 149 -19.90 18.96 41.58
N ASN A 150 -20.32 18.72 42.82
CA ASN A 150 -21.24 19.60 43.56
C ASN A 150 -20.46 20.60 44.45
N GLY A 151 -19.55 21.37 43.86
CA GLY A 151 -18.86 22.45 44.57
C GLY A 151 -17.98 21.93 45.71
N HIS A 152 -17.05 21.03 45.40
CA HIS A 152 -15.99 20.46 46.27
C HIS A 152 -16.24 19.09 46.93
N GLN A 153 -17.26 18.32 46.52
CA GLN A 153 -17.34 16.89 46.84
C GLN A 153 -17.54 16.06 45.56
N ILE A 154 -16.58 15.15 45.31
CA ILE A 154 -16.70 14.11 44.28
C ILE A 154 -17.46 12.94 44.90
N THR A 155 -18.58 12.56 44.27
CA THR A 155 -19.33 11.35 44.65
C THR A 155 -19.23 10.35 43.51
N THR A 156 -18.68 9.17 43.76
CA THR A 156 -18.65 8.03 42.82
C THR A 156 -19.75 7.03 43.18
N ALA A 157 -20.64 6.72 42.24
CA ALA A 157 -21.71 5.73 42.43
C ALA A 157 -21.82 4.81 41.19
N GLY A 158 -22.06 3.51 41.42
CA GLY A 158 -22.07 2.44 40.40
C GLY A 158 -21.46 1.13 40.90
N GLN A 159 -21.63 0.03 40.16
CA GLN A 159 -20.92 -1.24 40.41
C GLN A 159 -19.43 -1.07 40.04
N GLY A 160 -18.53 -1.39 40.97
CA GLY A 160 -17.08 -1.17 40.83
C GLY A 160 -16.57 0.19 41.32
N SER A 161 -17.43 1.06 41.86
CA SER A 161 -17.05 2.40 42.35
C SER A 161 -16.00 2.38 43.47
N SER A 162 -15.89 1.27 44.22
CA SER A 162 -14.86 1.06 45.25
C SER A 162 -13.45 0.87 44.68
N ARG A 163 -13.33 0.59 43.38
CA ARG A 163 -12.06 0.43 42.65
C ARG A 163 -11.67 1.71 41.92
N ILE A 164 -12.54 2.73 41.84
CA ILE A 164 -12.29 3.98 41.13
C ILE A 164 -12.00 5.10 42.14
N HIS A 165 -10.79 5.64 42.07
CA HIS A 165 -10.34 6.75 42.91
C HIS A 165 -10.18 8.01 42.06
N THR A 166 -11.01 9.01 42.33
CA THR A 166 -11.05 10.27 41.57
C THR A 166 -10.59 11.44 42.44
N GLN A 167 -9.70 12.27 41.89
CA GLN A 167 -9.17 13.45 42.58
C GLN A 167 -9.17 14.65 41.62
N ARG A 168 -9.79 15.76 42.01
CA ARG A 168 -9.67 17.03 41.29
C ARG A 168 -8.28 17.62 41.54
N ASN A 169 -7.57 17.96 40.47
CA ASN A 169 -6.28 18.63 40.51
C ASN A 169 -6.47 20.16 40.62
N ASN A 170 -5.41 20.89 40.97
CA ASN A 170 -5.48 22.33 41.22
C ASN A 170 -5.72 23.18 39.95
N ASP A 171 -5.47 22.60 38.77
CA ASP A 171 -5.62 23.21 37.45
C ASP A 171 -6.97 22.89 36.79
N ALA A 172 -7.94 22.40 37.57
CA ALA A 172 -9.26 21.93 37.11
C ALA A 172 -9.27 20.64 36.28
N SER A 173 -8.13 19.96 36.09
CA SER A 173 -8.10 18.57 35.58
C SER A 173 -8.52 17.56 36.66
N TYR A 174 -8.84 16.33 36.27
CA TYR A 174 -9.16 15.24 37.21
C TYR A 174 -8.21 14.05 37.01
N THR A 175 -7.67 13.54 38.11
CA THR A 175 -6.90 12.29 38.14
C THR A 175 -7.84 11.13 38.49
N ILE A 176 -7.81 10.06 37.69
CA ILE A 176 -8.61 8.85 37.89
C ILE A 176 -7.68 7.63 37.99
N LYS A 177 -7.75 6.91 39.11
CA LYS A 177 -7.07 5.61 39.28
C LYS A 177 -8.10 4.49 39.39
N ILE A 178 -7.82 3.37 38.74
CA ILE A 178 -8.67 2.17 38.78
C ILE A 178 -7.86 1.00 39.33
N ASP A 179 -8.27 0.45 40.47
CA ASP A 179 -7.57 -0.65 41.13
C ASP A 179 -7.52 -1.89 40.23
N GLY A 180 -6.30 -2.32 39.86
CA GLY A 180 -6.03 -3.49 39.03
C GLY A 180 -5.84 -3.22 37.53
N VAL A 181 -5.91 -1.96 37.09
CA VAL A 181 -5.58 -1.54 35.72
C VAL A 181 -4.21 -0.84 35.75
N ASN A 182 -3.19 -1.44 35.13
CA ASN A 182 -1.79 -1.00 35.27
C ASN A 182 -1.13 -0.60 33.94
N SER A 183 -1.81 -0.79 32.79
CA SER A 183 -1.29 -0.50 31.46
C SER A 183 -2.37 -0.02 30.47
N LEU A 184 -1.94 0.78 29.50
CA LEU A 184 -2.71 1.21 28.33
C LEU A 184 -3.16 0.05 27.42
N THR A 185 -2.59 -1.15 27.61
CA THR A 185 -2.90 -2.35 26.80
C THR A 185 -4.04 -3.18 27.36
N ASP A 186 -4.57 -2.82 28.53
CA ASP A 186 -5.49 -3.66 29.30
C ASP A 186 -6.97 -3.42 28.91
N GLY A 187 -7.28 -2.36 28.14
CA GLY A 187 -8.65 -2.03 27.69
C GLY A 187 -8.84 -0.60 27.15
N VAL A 188 -10.09 -0.23 26.84
CA VAL A 188 -10.53 1.09 26.38
C VAL A 188 -11.27 1.84 27.49
N LEU A 189 -11.03 3.14 27.64
CA LEU A 189 -11.75 4.00 28.59
C LEU A 189 -12.69 4.96 27.83
N LEU A 190 -14.00 4.80 28.02
CA LEU A 190 -15.04 5.66 27.46
C LEU A 190 -15.45 6.75 28.47
N ILE A 191 -15.67 7.96 27.96
CA ILE A 191 -16.08 9.13 28.74
C ILE A 191 -17.35 9.72 28.12
N THR A 192 -18.43 9.81 28.89
CA THR A 192 -19.71 10.39 28.47
C THR A 192 -20.03 11.62 29.33
N GLY A 193 -20.53 12.70 28.72
CA GLY A 193 -20.85 13.95 29.42
C GLY A 193 -22.29 14.40 29.14
N ALA A 194 -22.94 15.03 30.12
CA ALA A 194 -24.27 15.62 29.95
C ALA A 194 -24.18 17.05 29.39
N GLU A 195 -24.94 17.29 28.31
CA GLU A 195 -25.40 18.57 27.75
C GLU A 195 -24.64 19.84 28.19
N ASN A 196 -23.61 20.23 27.42
CA ASN A 196 -23.26 21.61 27.00
C ASN A 196 -21.75 21.83 26.79
N ARG A 197 -21.36 22.16 25.54
CA ARG A 197 -20.23 23.01 25.06
C ARG A 197 -18.96 23.15 25.94
N ALA A 198 -18.42 22.07 26.48
CA ALA A 198 -17.06 22.06 27.04
C ALA A 198 -16.14 21.26 26.11
N GLN A 199 -15.08 21.89 25.59
CA GLN A 199 -14.04 21.20 24.82
C GLN A 199 -13.23 20.31 25.77
N TYR A 200 -13.30 18.99 25.59
CA TYR A 200 -12.59 18.00 26.42
C TYR A 200 -11.12 17.87 26.00
N GLY A 201 -10.21 17.74 26.97
CA GLY A 201 -8.79 17.48 26.76
C GLY A 201 -8.47 15.98 26.75
N ALA A 202 -7.38 15.61 26.09
CA ALA A 202 -6.93 14.22 25.97
C ALA A 202 -6.65 13.56 27.33
N ALA A 203 -7.04 12.29 27.48
CA ALA A 203 -6.63 11.46 28.62
C ALA A 203 -5.17 11.03 28.46
N ARG A 204 -4.34 11.22 29.50
CA ARG A 204 -2.92 10.81 29.51
C ARG A 204 -2.63 9.86 30.68
N PRO A 205 -1.82 8.82 30.51
CA PRO A 205 -1.42 7.95 31.62
C PRO A 205 -0.59 8.72 32.65
N LEU A 206 -0.69 8.33 33.91
CA LEU A 206 0.24 8.75 34.95
C LEU A 206 1.62 8.12 34.69
N ALA A 207 2.68 8.88 34.93
CA ALA A 207 4.06 8.41 34.71
C ALA A 207 4.46 7.18 35.55
N ASP A 208 3.71 6.87 36.61
CA ASP A 208 3.90 5.69 37.46
C ASP A 208 3.08 4.46 37.04
N GLY A 209 2.31 4.55 35.95
CA GLY A 209 1.47 3.48 35.41
C GLY A 209 0.21 3.16 36.22
N SER A 210 -0.06 3.91 37.29
CA SER A 210 -1.13 3.57 38.26
C SER A 210 -2.52 4.16 37.95
N GLY A 211 -2.69 4.77 36.77
CA GLY A 211 -3.95 5.40 36.36
C GLY A 211 -3.79 6.46 35.28
N TRP A 212 -4.80 7.33 35.14
CA TRP A 212 -4.94 8.31 34.06
C TRP A 212 -5.20 9.72 34.62
N VAL A 213 -4.80 10.74 33.87
CA VAL A 213 -5.14 12.15 34.08
C VAL A 213 -5.97 12.62 32.89
N ILE A 214 -7.11 13.24 33.16
CA ILE A 214 -8.00 13.80 32.14
C ILE A 214 -8.00 15.32 32.32
N ASP A 215 -7.51 16.03 31.29
CA ASP A 215 -7.55 17.49 31.24
C ASP A 215 -8.94 17.97 30.81
N VAL A 216 -9.50 18.95 31.53
CA VAL A 216 -10.76 19.61 31.16
C VAL A 216 -10.44 21.09 30.96
N HIS A 217 -10.70 21.65 29.77
CA HIS A 217 -10.34 23.05 29.49
C HIS A 217 -11.50 23.98 29.86
N ASP A 218 -11.31 24.78 30.91
CA ASP A 218 -12.33 25.71 31.43
C ASP A 218 -12.32 27.01 30.61
N ASN A 219 -13.32 27.23 29.75
CA ASN A 219 -13.41 28.45 28.93
C ASN A 219 -14.27 29.49 29.67
N VAL A 220 -13.65 30.23 30.59
CA VAL A 220 -14.34 31.25 31.40
C VAL A 220 -14.52 32.53 30.59
N ALA A 221 -15.55 32.59 29.74
CA ALA A 221 -15.91 33.82 29.02
C ALA A 221 -17.04 34.64 29.66
N ASP A 222 -18.00 34.04 30.39
CA ASP A 222 -19.24 34.77 30.77
C ASP A 222 -19.70 34.63 32.23
N GLY A 223 -18.78 34.55 33.20
CA GLY A 223 -19.05 34.98 34.59
C GLY A 223 -20.16 34.27 35.39
N TYR A 224 -20.73 33.17 34.91
CA TYR A 224 -21.64 32.31 35.67
C TYR A 224 -21.02 30.92 35.86
N ALA A 225 -20.52 30.65 37.07
CA ALA A 225 -20.14 29.31 37.49
C ALA A 225 -21.42 28.50 37.76
N ASN A 226 -21.94 27.81 36.73
CA ASN A 226 -22.98 26.81 36.94
C ASN A 226 -22.34 25.55 37.52
N THR A 227 -22.70 25.25 38.77
CA THR A 227 -22.33 24.03 39.50
C THR A 227 -23.34 22.93 39.17
N GLY A 228 -22.89 21.79 38.62
CA GLY A 228 -23.75 20.62 38.39
C GLY A 228 -23.37 19.68 37.25
N TYR A 229 -22.12 19.63 36.79
CA TYR A 229 -21.72 18.74 35.69
C TYR A 229 -21.65 17.27 36.16
N GLU A 230 -22.27 16.37 35.39
CA GLU A 230 -22.20 14.91 35.53
C GLU A 230 -21.36 14.32 34.40
N TYR A 231 -20.40 13.47 34.77
CA TYR A 231 -19.59 12.70 33.83
C TYR A 231 -19.72 11.21 34.15
N GLY A 232 -19.93 10.38 33.13
CA GLY A 232 -19.95 8.92 33.22
C GLY A 232 -18.68 8.32 32.62
N PHE A 233 -18.06 7.37 33.33
CA PHE A 233 -16.88 6.62 32.86
C PHE A 233 -17.21 5.13 32.73
N THR A 234 -16.77 4.53 31.62
CA THR A 234 -16.88 3.08 31.38
C THR A 234 -15.55 2.53 30.88
N PHE A 235 -14.94 1.59 31.60
CA PHE A 235 -13.74 0.89 31.15
C PHE A 235 -14.11 -0.48 30.57
N ILE A 236 -13.67 -0.76 29.33
CA ILE A 236 -13.90 -2.00 28.60
C ILE A 236 -12.57 -2.77 28.51
N PRO A 237 -12.42 -3.94 29.13
CA PRO A 237 -11.21 -4.75 29.03
C PRO A 237 -10.92 -5.21 27.59
N LYS A 238 -9.65 -5.39 27.25
CA LYS A 238 -9.26 -5.94 25.93
C LYS A 238 -9.83 -7.36 25.75
N GLY A 239 -10.57 -7.59 24.66
CA GLY A 239 -11.09 -8.92 24.26
C GLY A 239 -12.54 -9.24 24.63
N ASP A 240 -13.36 -8.24 24.94
CA ASP A 240 -14.79 -8.43 25.25
C ASP A 240 -15.68 -8.19 24.01
N ALA A 241 -16.57 -9.14 23.67
CA ALA A 241 -17.28 -9.20 22.40
C ALA A 241 -18.77 -8.77 22.47
N TYR A 242 -19.25 -8.24 23.61
CA TYR A 242 -20.69 -8.17 23.90
C TYR A 242 -21.24 -6.84 24.47
N THR A 243 -20.73 -5.66 24.08
CA THR A 243 -21.23 -4.37 24.63
C THR A 243 -21.95 -3.49 23.58
N THR A 244 -23.12 -2.92 23.92
CA THR A 244 -23.89 -1.96 23.08
C THR A 244 -24.45 -0.80 23.92
N PHE A 245 -24.39 0.44 23.39
CA PHE A 245 -25.11 1.64 23.87
C PHE A 245 -25.55 2.46 22.65
N GLY A 246 -26.63 3.26 22.70
CA GLY A 246 -27.08 4.01 21.51
C GLY A 246 -27.82 5.33 21.76
N ARG A 247 -27.60 6.30 20.85
CA ARG A 247 -28.59 7.24 20.25
C ARG A 247 -28.00 7.89 18.98
N VAL A 248 -28.86 8.17 17.98
CA VAL A 248 -28.59 8.46 16.54
C VAL A 248 -28.51 9.96 16.20
N LEU A 249 -27.62 10.37 15.27
CA LEU A 249 -27.84 11.17 14.02
C LEU A 249 -26.50 11.43 13.26
N SER A 250 -26.41 11.16 11.94
CA SER A 250 -25.38 11.73 11.02
C SER A 250 -25.72 11.48 9.53
N ASP A 251 -25.02 12.18 8.63
CA ASP A 251 -25.48 12.86 7.41
C ASP A 251 -24.79 12.41 6.08
N GLY A 252 -24.45 11.13 5.93
CA GLY A 252 -24.25 10.55 4.60
C GLY A 252 -23.04 11.04 3.79
N SER A 253 -21.88 11.27 4.40
CA SER A 253 -20.62 11.49 3.67
C SER A 253 -19.69 10.28 3.69
N SER A 254 -18.99 10.02 2.58
CA SER A 254 -18.08 8.87 2.37
C SER A 254 -16.67 9.08 2.93
N SER A 255 -16.34 10.27 3.46
CA SER A 255 -15.15 10.52 4.27
C SER A 255 -15.29 11.83 5.06
N VAL A 256 -14.84 11.85 6.33
CA VAL A 256 -14.77 13.07 7.15
C VAL A 256 -13.34 13.31 7.62
N SER A 257 -12.83 14.51 7.34
CA SER A 257 -11.51 14.98 7.76
C SER A 257 -11.65 16.25 8.61
N ASN A 258 -11.10 16.24 9.81
CA ASN A 258 -11.00 17.44 10.64
C ASN A 258 -9.61 17.58 11.27
N GLY A 259 -8.59 17.75 10.42
CA GLY A 259 -7.23 18.22 10.77
C GLY A 259 -6.38 17.39 11.74
N ASN A 260 -6.97 16.47 12.51
CA ASN A 260 -6.34 15.69 13.58
C ASN A 260 -6.63 14.18 13.45
N TYR A 261 -7.52 13.76 12.56
CA TYR A 261 -7.84 12.36 12.27
C TYR A 261 -8.45 12.19 10.87
N THR A 262 -8.50 10.95 10.38
CA THR A 262 -9.09 10.54 9.09
C THR A 262 -9.83 9.22 9.27
N ILE A 263 -11.03 9.11 8.70
CA ILE A 263 -11.87 7.89 8.73
C ILE A 263 -12.21 7.49 7.30
N ASN A 264 -11.90 6.24 6.92
CA ASN A 264 -12.24 5.67 5.62
C ASN A 264 -13.13 4.45 5.81
N LYS A 265 -14.20 4.30 5.03
CA LYS A 265 -15.03 3.09 5.05
C LYS A 265 -14.37 2.01 4.17
N ILE A 266 -14.30 0.78 4.67
CA ILE A 266 -13.67 -0.37 3.96
C ILE A 266 -14.60 -1.58 3.80
N GLY A 267 -15.82 -1.52 4.37
CA GLY A 267 -16.81 -2.57 4.22
C GLY A 267 -18.14 -2.21 4.85
N VAL A 268 -19.11 -3.11 4.78
CA VAL A 268 -20.41 -2.98 5.48
C VAL A 268 -20.12 -3.03 6.99
N GLY A 269 -20.45 -1.95 7.70
CA GLY A 269 -20.08 -1.76 9.10
C GLY A 269 -18.58 -1.53 9.41
N GLU A 270 -17.64 -1.57 8.47
CA GLU A 270 -16.18 -1.52 8.77
C GLU A 270 -15.48 -0.23 8.32
N TYR A 271 -14.63 0.33 9.20
CA TYR A 271 -13.92 1.60 9.00
C TYR A 271 -12.45 1.55 9.41
N GLU A 272 -11.59 2.18 8.61
CA GLU A 272 -10.24 2.56 8.98
C GLU A 272 -10.22 3.92 9.68
N LEU A 273 -9.57 3.99 10.85
CA LEU A 273 -9.38 5.23 11.60
C LEU A 273 -7.88 5.53 11.77
N TYR A 274 -7.46 6.71 11.35
CA TYR A 274 -6.13 7.28 11.54
C TYR A 274 -6.22 8.52 12.43
N ILE A 275 -5.33 8.66 13.42
CA ILE A 275 -5.23 9.84 14.29
C ILE A 275 -3.83 10.43 14.14
N ASP A 276 -3.73 11.71 13.81
CA ASP A 276 -2.45 12.32 13.48
C ASP A 276 -1.49 12.30 14.70
N GLY A 277 -0.28 11.78 14.49
CA GLY A 277 0.74 11.62 15.53
C GLY A 277 0.45 10.58 16.62
N LYS A 278 -0.50 9.65 16.44
CA LYS A 278 -0.85 8.59 17.42
C LYS A 278 -0.92 7.22 16.77
N THR A 279 -0.55 6.19 17.53
CA THR A 279 -0.59 4.78 17.11
C THR A 279 -1.37 3.93 18.13
N PRO A 280 -1.79 2.70 17.76
CA PRO A 280 -2.37 1.74 18.69
C PRO A 280 -1.51 1.44 19.93
N LYS A 281 -0.21 1.77 19.91
CA LYS A 281 0.71 1.62 21.05
C LYS A 281 0.59 2.77 22.07
N ASP A 282 -0.05 3.88 21.72
CA ASP A 282 -0.20 5.07 22.56
C ASP A 282 -1.47 5.07 23.42
N GLY A 283 -2.35 4.09 23.24
CA GLY A 283 -3.22 3.59 24.32
C GLY A 283 -4.60 4.19 24.56
N ALA A 284 -5.12 5.15 23.80
CA ALA A 284 -6.52 5.59 23.99
C ALA A 284 -7.20 6.12 22.73
N LEU A 285 -8.45 5.69 22.54
CA LEU A 285 -9.47 6.31 21.69
C LEU A 285 -10.42 7.09 22.60
N LEU A 286 -10.55 8.40 22.39
CA LEU A 286 -11.50 9.27 23.09
C LEU A 286 -12.65 9.59 22.12
N VAL A 287 -13.85 9.07 22.38
CA VAL A 287 -15.06 9.39 21.60
C VAL A 287 -15.92 10.32 22.45
N THR A 288 -16.16 11.53 21.98
CA THR A 288 -17.13 12.48 22.59
C THR A 288 -18.34 12.58 21.67
N SER A 289 -19.55 12.57 22.22
CA SER A 289 -20.81 12.56 21.46
C SER A 289 -21.09 13.82 20.63
N GLU A 290 -20.30 14.90 20.75
CA GLU A 290 -20.53 16.16 20.00
C GLU A 290 -19.27 16.72 19.30
N GLY A 291 -18.19 15.93 19.19
CA GLY A 291 -16.93 16.36 18.54
C GLY A 291 -16.74 15.89 17.10
N LEU A 292 -17.68 15.12 16.57
CA LEU A 292 -17.65 14.47 15.26
C LEU A 292 -18.85 14.96 14.45
N ASP A 293 -18.74 16.16 13.87
CA ASP A 293 -19.70 16.64 12.87
C ASP A 293 -19.53 15.75 11.62
N GLY A 294 -20.35 14.70 11.54
CA GLY A 294 -20.49 13.83 10.36
C GLY A 294 -19.96 12.40 10.43
N ALA A 295 -19.41 11.92 11.55
CA ALA A 295 -18.93 10.52 11.67
C ALA A 295 -19.42 9.84 12.96
N ASN A 296 -20.45 8.99 12.84
CA ASN A 296 -21.11 8.29 13.94
C ASN A 296 -20.36 6.99 14.30
N ILE A 297 -19.53 7.03 15.36
CA ILE A 297 -18.76 5.87 15.86
C ILE A 297 -19.50 5.15 17.02
N ASP A 298 -20.73 5.53 17.37
CA ASP A 298 -21.42 5.02 18.57
C ASP A 298 -21.90 3.55 18.50
N ASN A 299 -21.51 2.80 17.46
CA ASN A 299 -21.89 1.39 17.25
C ASN A 299 -20.70 0.42 17.14
N VAL A 300 -19.50 0.77 17.63
CA VAL A 300 -18.32 -0.13 17.56
C VAL A 300 -18.58 -1.46 18.26
N VAL A 301 -18.62 -2.54 17.48
CA VAL A 301 -18.72 -3.93 17.96
C VAL A 301 -17.34 -4.53 18.21
N SER A 302 -16.35 -4.17 17.39
CA SER A 302 -14.98 -4.62 17.53
C SER A 302 -13.99 -3.58 17.00
N TYR A 303 -12.74 -3.64 17.45
CA TYR A 303 -11.66 -2.87 16.85
C TYR A 303 -10.35 -3.64 16.92
N GLN A 304 -9.48 -3.44 15.93
CA GLN A 304 -8.17 -4.07 15.86
C GLN A 304 -7.11 -3.12 15.29
N PRO A 305 -5.83 -3.22 15.71
CA PRO A 305 -4.76 -2.49 15.07
C PRO A 305 -4.65 -2.90 13.60
N MET A 306 -4.50 -1.92 12.70
CA MET A 306 -4.14 -2.22 11.31
C MET A 306 -2.78 -2.93 11.25
N ALA A 307 -2.58 -3.79 10.25
CA ALA A 307 -1.32 -4.51 10.06
C ALA A 307 -0.10 -3.58 9.93
N ASN A 308 -0.30 -2.37 9.40
CA ASN A 308 0.73 -1.34 9.26
C ASN A 308 1.09 -0.63 10.59
N GLY A 309 0.33 -0.86 11.67
CA GLY A 309 0.54 -0.29 13.00
C GLY A 309 0.28 1.22 13.11
N LYS A 310 -0.30 1.86 12.09
CA LYS A 310 -0.52 3.31 12.01
C LYS A 310 -1.95 3.76 12.35
N GLY A 311 -2.91 2.84 12.42
CA GLY A 311 -4.31 3.14 12.71
C GLY A 311 -5.09 1.94 13.26
N TRP A 312 -6.41 2.08 13.36
CA TRP A 312 -7.33 1.05 13.86
C TRP A 312 -8.38 0.70 12.81
N ILE A 313 -8.67 -0.58 12.63
CA ILE A 313 -9.91 -1.05 12.00
C ILE A 313 -10.98 -1.06 13.09
N VAL A 314 -12.13 -0.47 12.78
CA VAL A 314 -13.27 -0.31 13.69
C VAL A 314 -14.49 -0.89 13.00
N GLN A 315 -15.07 -1.93 13.59
CA GLN A 315 -16.28 -2.60 13.10
C GLN A 315 -17.48 -2.08 13.87
N THR A 316 -18.57 -1.75 13.18
CA THR A 316 -19.80 -1.21 13.73
C THR A 316 -20.99 -2.10 13.39
N ARG A 317 -22.06 -2.02 14.20
CA ARG A 317 -23.32 -2.71 13.93
C ARG A 317 -24.07 -1.94 12.83
N ASP A 318 -24.28 -2.56 11.67
CA ASP A 318 -25.11 -1.97 10.62
C ASP A 318 -26.53 -1.77 11.11
N PHE A 319 -27.01 -0.54 11.00
CA PHE A 319 -28.43 -0.27 10.89
C PHE A 319 -28.75 -0.04 9.42
N PRO A 320 -29.74 -0.76 8.85
CA PRO A 320 -30.30 -0.40 7.56
C PRO A 320 -30.75 1.06 7.61
N SER A 321 -30.45 1.82 6.54
CA SER A 321 -30.54 3.28 6.37
C SER A 321 -31.90 3.99 6.59
N GLY A 322 -32.80 3.47 7.43
CA GLY A 322 -34.21 3.86 7.53
C GLY A 322 -34.58 5.00 8.48
N GLN A 323 -33.71 5.97 8.80
CA GLN A 323 -34.08 7.14 9.63
C GLN A 323 -33.71 8.51 9.05
N LEU A 324 -33.73 8.67 7.73
CA LEU A 324 -33.50 9.95 7.05
C LEU A 324 -34.79 10.70 6.65
N GLU A 325 -35.97 10.21 6.99
CA GLU A 325 -37.23 10.78 6.49
C GLU A 325 -37.72 12.05 7.23
N ASP A 326 -37.11 12.44 8.35
CA ASP A 326 -37.47 13.69 9.06
C ASP A 326 -36.77 14.96 8.49
N ALA A 327 -35.89 14.83 7.49
CA ALA A 327 -35.15 15.97 6.92
C ALA A 327 -35.66 16.46 5.55
N GLY A 328 -36.64 15.78 4.93
CA GLY A 328 -37.34 16.29 3.74
C GLY A 328 -36.50 16.42 2.46
N LEU A 329 -35.49 15.57 2.22
CA LEU A 329 -34.67 15.59 1.00
C LEU A 329 -34.61 14.20 0.34
N HIS A 330 -34.97 14.14 -0.95
CA HIS A 330 -34.76 12.99 -1.83
C HIS A 330 -33.26 12.87 -2.16
N VAL A 331 -32.62 11.79 -1.72
CA VAL A 331 -31.28 11.40 -2.16
C VAL A 331 -31.43 10.07 -2.89
N VAL A 332 -31.19 10.07 -4.19
CA VAL A 332 -31.12 8.85 -5.01
C VAL A 332 -29.65 8.40 -4.97
N PRO A 333 -29.34 7.15 -4.60
CA PRO A 333 -27.99 6.60 -4.72
C PRO A 333 -27.46 6.76 -6.16
N ASP A 334 -26.17 7.07 -6.28
CA ASP A 334 -25.49 7.09 -7.58
C ASP A 334 -25.66 5.72 -8.26
N GLY A 335 -25.99 5.73 -9.56
CA GLY A 335 -26.22 4.50 -10.35
C GLY A 335 -27.68 4.17 -10.66
N LEU A 336 -28.68 4.79 -10.02
CA LEU A 336 -30.11 4.46 -10.28
C LEU A 336 -30.80 5.33 -11.34
N GLU A 337 -30.08 6.24 -12.01
CA GLU A 337 -30.65 7.17 -12.99
C GLU A 337 -31.26 6.44 -14.21
N HIS A 338 -30.71 5.29 -14.60
CA HIS A 338 -31.12 4.50 -15.75
C HIS A 338 -32.36 3.61 -15.50
N MET A 339 -32.88 3.54 -14.26
CA MET A 339 -34.08 2.75 -13.94
C MET A 339 -35.34 3.24 -14.67
N ASN A 340 -35.30 4.46 -15.20
CA ASN A 340 -36.37 5.05 -16.01
C ASN A 340 -36.18 4.88 -17.52
N ASP A 341 -35.10 4.24 -17.97
CA ASP A 341 -34.80 4.03 -19.38
C ASP A 341 -35.67 2.95 -20.01
N ALA A 342 -35.58 2.81 -21.33
CA ALA A 342 -36.28 1.74 -22.04
C ALA A 342 -35.80 0.37 -21.54
N VAL A 343 -36.75 -0.54 -21.27
CA VAL A 343 -36.43 -1.92 -20.89
C VAL A 343 -35.63 -2.57 -22.01
N ASP A 344 -34.57 -3.28 -21.63
CA ASP A 344 -33.72 -4.02 -22.56
C ASP A 344 -34.58 -4.96 -23.43
N PRO A 345 -34.48 -4.86 -24.78
CA PRO A 345 -35.23 -5.70 -25.70
C PRO A 345 -35.07 -7.21 -25.52
N HIS A 346 -33.96 -7.71 -24.95
CA HIS A 346 -33.75 -9.15 -24.72
C HIS A 346 -34.75 -9.71 -23.70
N TYR A 347 -35.24 -8.87 -22.78
CA TYR A 347 -36.17 -9.23 -21.72
C TYR A 347 -37.64 -9.04 -22.11
N VAL A 348 -37.90 -8.74 -23.39
CA VAL A 348 -39.24 -8.44 -23.92
C VAL A 348 -39.58 -9.43 -25.02
N GLY A 349 -40.82 -9.95 -24.99
CA GLY A 349 -41.34 -10.78 -26.09
C GLY A 349 -41.17 -12.29 -25.91
N ALA A 350 -40.92 -12.76 -24.68
CA ALA A 350 -41.01 -14.17 -24.32
C ALA A 350 -42.35 -14.79 -24.75
N SER A 351 -42.34 -16.02 -25.25
CA SER A 351 -43.60 -16.77 -25.44
C SER A 351 -44.25 -17.04 -24.10
N VAL A 352 -45.58 -17.13 -24.15
CA VAL A 352 -46.34 -17.53 -22.96
C VAL A 352 -45.96 -18.92 -22.45
N ASP A 353 -45.45 -19.81 -23.31
CA ASP A 353 -45.04 -21.14 -22.88
C ASP A 353 -43.75 -21.08 -22.03
N ALA A 354 -42.79 -20.20 -22.38
CA ALA A 354 -41.61 -19.94 -21.55
C ALA A 354 -41.98 -19.28 -20.21
N ILE A 355 -42.93 -18.33 -20.24
CA ILE A 355 -43.46 -17.70 -19.02
C ILE A 355 -44.14 -18.74 -18.11
N ILE A 356 -44.96 -19.63 -18.68
CA ILE A 356 -45.62 -20.70 -17.92
C ILE A 356 -44.59 -21.67 -17.34
N ALA A 357 -43.58 -22.08 -18.13
CA ALA A 357 -42.53 -22.98 -17.66
C ALA A 357 -41.76 -22.37 -16.48
N SER A 358 -41.39 -21.09 -16.57
CA SER A 358 -40.78 -20.38 -15.44
C SER A 358 -41.74 -20.31 -14.26
N TYR A 359 -43.00 -19.92 -14.46
CA TYR A 359 -44.00 -19.86 -13.36
C TYR A 359 -44.20 -21.21 -12.64
N GLU A 360 -44.15 -22.34 -13.35
CA GLU A 360 -44.29 -23.69 -12.81
C GLU A 360 -43.03 -24.23 -12.08
N ASP A 361 -41.84 -23.66 -12.33
CA ASP A 361 -40.57 -24.09 -11.74
C ASP A 361 -40.02 -23.03 -10.77
N ALA A 362 -40.17 -23.26 -9.47
CA ALA A 362 -39.67 -22.31 -8.46
C ALA A 362 -38.13 -22.31 -8.32
N LYS A 363 -37.42 -23.26 -8.94
CA LYS A 363 -35.96 -23.43 -8.83
C LYS A 363 -35.19 -22.90 -10.03
N ASP A 364 -35.85 -22.37 -11.04
CA ASP A 364 -35.17 -21.78 -12.21
C ASP A 364 -34.35 -20.51 -11.87
N GLY A 365 -34.40 -20.03 -10.63
CA GLY A 365 -33.68 -18.85 -10.14
C GLY A 365 -34.21 -17.51 -10.67
N ASN A 366 -35.22 -17.52 -11.54
CA ASN A 366 -35.69 -16.35 -12.27
C ASN A 366 -36.80 -15.59 -11.52
N SER A 367 -36.83 -14.27 -11.65
CA SER A 367 -37.90 -13.41 -11.13
C SER A 367 -38.92 -13.03 -12.21
N LEU A 368 -40.20 -13.18 -11.91
CA LEU A 368 -41.32 -12.76 -12.76
C LEU A 368 -41.96 -11.46 -12.28
N ILE A 369 -42.46 -10.66 -13.21
CA ILE A 369 -43.11 -9.38 -12.93
C ILE A 369 -44.61 -9.51 -13.17
N ALA A 370 -45.38 -9.11 -12.15
CA ALA A 370 -46.84 -9.05 -12.21
C ALA A 370 -47.32 -7.60 -12.26
N ALA A 371 -48.08 -7.24 -13.30
CA ALA A 371 -48.62 -5.89 -13.44
C ALA A 371 -49.98 -5.74 -12.75
N HIS A 372 -50.01 -4.98 -11.65
CA HIS A 372 -51.25 -4.68 -10.95
C HIS A 372 -52.22 -3.90 -11.84
N ARG A 373 -53.46 -4.39 -11.92
CA ARG A 373 -54.54 -3.90 -12.81
C ARG A 373 -54.07 -3.64 -14.23
N MET A 374 -53.20 -4.52 -14.72
CA MET A 374 -52.60 -4.53 -16.05
C MET A 374 -51.62 -3.40 -16.35
N GLY A 375 -51.11 -2.67 -15.35
CA GLY A 375 -50.05 -1.68 -15.55
C GLY A 375 -50.55 -0.32 -16.04
N TYR A 376 -51.12 0.45 -15.12
CA TYR A 376 -51.69 1.78 -15.40
C TYR A 376 -50.80 2.93 -14.92
N TRP A 377 -49.68 2.59 -14.29
CA TRP A 377 -48.84 3.49 -13.53
C TRP A 377 -47.38 3.35 -13.99
N GLU A 378 -46.69 4.48 -14.12
CA GLU A 378 -45.26 4.56 -14.41
C GLU A 378 -44.68 5.87 -13.86
N ASN A 379 -43.54 5.79 -13.18
CA ASN A 379 -42.78 6.92 -12.64
C ASN A 379 -43.66 7.83 -11.76
N ASN A 380 -44.31 7.23 -10.77
CA ASN A 380 -45.23 7.89 -9.85
C ASN A 380 -46.43 8.59 -10.52
N THR A 381 -46.73 8.22 -11.77
CA THR A 381 -47.78 8.85 -12.57
C THR A 381 -48.68 7.80 -13.19
N ARG A 382 -50.00 8.01 -13.07
CA ARG A 382 -51.00 7.21 -13.78
C ARG A 382 -51.06 7.65 -15.23
N ILE A 383 -50.59 6.79 -16.12
CA ILE A 383 -50.44 7.08 -17.55
C ILE A 383 -51.60 6.53 -18.40
N LEU A 384 -52.30 5.51 -17.90
CA LEU A 384 -53.38 4.80 -18.60
C LEU A 384 -54.57 4.56 -17.66
N ALA A 385 -55.71 4.16 -18.23
CA ALA A 385 -56.83 3.70 -17.41
C ALA A 385 -56.51 2.30 -16.87
N GLU A 386 -56.70 2.09 -15.56
CA GLU A 386 -56.58 0.75 -14.97
C GLU A 386 -57.58 -0.22 -15.61
N ASN A 387 -57.23 -1.51 -15.63
CA ASN A 387 -58.13 -2.57 -16.12
C ASN A 387 -58.62 -2.30 -17.57
N SER A 388 -57.74 -1.73 -18.41
CA SER A 388 -58.02 -1.39 -19.81
C SER A 388 -57.22 -2.25 -20.79
N LEU A 389 -57.61 -2.27 -22.07
CA LEU A 389 -56.83 -2.99 -23.07
C LEU A 389 -55.54 -2.25 -23.42
N SER A 390 -55.52 -0.92 -23.30
CA SER A 390 -54.30 -0.14 -23.50
C SER A 390 -53.25 -0.43 -22.42
N SER A 391 -53.66 -0.65 -21.17
CA SER A 391 -52.73 -1.06 -20.10
C SER A 391 -52.15 -2.47 -20.37
N VAL A 392 -52.95 -3.41 -20.90
CA VAL A 392 -52.45 -4.73 -21.35
C VAL A 392 -51.35 -4.58 -22.39
N GLU A 393 -51.61 -3.80 -23.45
CA GLU A 393 -50.62 -3.58 -24.52
C GLU A 393 -49.34 -2.93 -23.98
N ARG A 394 -49.48 -2.00 -23.03
CA ARG A 394 -48.35 -1.33 -22.41
C ARG A 394 -47.50 -2.27 -21.56
N SER A 395 -48.11 -3.07 -20.71
CA SER A 395 -47.41 -4.05 -19.87
C SER A 395 -46.65 -5.08 -20.70
N ILE A 396 -47.28 -5.62 -21.74
CA ILE A 396 -46.62 -6.56 -22.66
C ILE A 396 -45.41 -5.89 -23.35
N SER A 397 -45.50 -4.60 -23.70
CA SER A 397 -44.38 -3.87 -24.31
C SER A 397 -43.18 -3.65 -23.38
N LEU A 398 -43.36 -3.83 -22.08
CA LEU A 398 -42.31 -3.73 -21.06
C LEU A 398 -41.76 -5.11 -20.65
N GLY A 399 -42.23 -6.19 -21.29
CA GLY A 399 -41.81 -7.55 -20.95
C GLY A 399 -42.44 -8.07 -19.65
N VAL A 400 -43.62 -7.58 -19.24
CA VAL A 400 -44.34 -8.12 -18.08
C VAL A 400 -44.80 -9.56 -18.34
N ASP A 401 -44.61 -10.43 -17.35
CA ASP A 401 -44.90 -11.87 -17.44
C ASP A 401 -46.37 -12.18 -17.08
N ILE A 402 -46.87 -11.55 -16.02
CA ILE A 402 -48.21 -11.81 -15.44
C ILE A 402 -49.01 -10.51 -15.39
N LEU A 403 -50.24 -10.52 -15.87
CA LEU A 403 -51.16 -9.38 -15.74
C LEU A 403 -52.14 -9.65 -14.61
N GLU A 404 -52.16 -8.81 -13.57
CA GLU A 404 -53.20 -8.89 -12.54
C GLU A 404 -54.42 -8.04 -12.94
N THR A 405 -55.63 -8.53 -12.63
CA THR A 405 -56.87 -7.79 -12.83
C THR A 405 -57.98 -8.23 -11.89
N ASP A 406 -58.90 -7.31 -11.63
CA ASP A 406 -60.12 -7.55 -10.88
C ASP A 406 -61.32 -7.88 -11.78
N LEU A 407 -62.07 -8.92 -11.41
CA LEU A 407 -63.36 -9.21 -12.07
C LEU A 407 -64.56 -8.79 -11.23
N MET A 408 -65.53 -8.18 -11.89
CA MET A 408 -66.86 -7.90 -11.35
C MET A 408 -67.95 -8.50 -12.23
N ARG A 409 -69.06 -8.89 -11.60
CA ARG A 409 -70.19 -9.50 -12.30
C ARG A 409 -71.31 -8.48 -12.51
N THR A 410 -71.68 -8.31 -13.77
CA THR A 410 -72.80 -7.46 -14.22
C THR A 410 -74.15 -8.06 -13.86
N LYS A 411 -75.22 -7.24 -13.95
CA LYS A 411 -76.60 -7.66 -13.70
C LYS A 411 -77.07 -8.80 -14.59
N ASP A 412 -76.63 -8.81 -15.85
CA ASP A 412 -76.94 -9.83 -16.86
C ASP A 412 -75.92 -10.97 -16.89
N GLY A 413 -74.98 -10.99 -15.94
CA GLY A 413 -74.13 -12.14 -15.63
C GLY A 413 -72.80 -12.21 -16.38
N HIS A 414 -72.43 -11.17 -17.13
CA HIS A 414 -71.10 -11.03 -17.74
C HIS A 414 -70.04 -10.65 -16.70
N TYR A 415 -68.80 -11.09 -16.92
CA TYR A 415 -67.62 -10.69 -16.14
C TYR A 415 -66.91 -9.54 -16.86
N VAL A 416 -66.68 -8.46 -16.13
CA VAL A 416 -66.01 -7.25 -16.63
C VAL A 416 -64.82 -6.92 -15.75
N LEU A 417 -63.80 -6.32 -16.36
CA LEU A 417 -62.59 -5.89 -15.65
C LEU A 417 -62.90 -4.61 -14.90
N MET A 418 -62.93 -4.67 -13.57
CA MET A 418 -63.25 -3.54 -12.71
C MET A 418 -62.86 -3.83 -11.27
N HIS A 419 -62.03 -2.97 -10.69
CA HIS A 419 -61.62 -3.09 -9.28
C HIS A 419 -62.78 -2.82 -8.31
N ASP A 420 -63.53 -1.76 -8.54
CA ASP A 420 -64.53 -1.25 -7.61
C ASP A 420 -65.89 -1.92 -7.86
N GLY A 421 -66.66 -2.17 -6.80
CA GLY A 421 -68.06 -2.59 -6.95
C GLY A 421 -68.95 -1.54 -7.65
N SER A 422 -68.45 -0.30 -7.80
CA SER A 422 -69.09 0.81 -8.49
C SER A 422 -68.24 1.33 -9.64
N ILE A 423 -68.87 1.87 -10.69
CA ILE A 423 -68.15 2.44 -11.84
C ILE A 423 -67.70 3.90 -11.65
N ASN A 424 -67.84 4.45 -10.43
CA ASN A 424 -67.75 5.88 -10.20
C ASN A 424 -66.32 6.43 -10.35
N ARG A 425 -65.32 5.70 -9.86
CA ARG A 425 -63.92 6.15 -9.80
C ARG A 425 -63.26 6.19 -11.17
N THR A 426 -63.46 5.14 -11.96
CA THR A 426 -62.69 4.86 -13.18
C THR A 426 -63.47 5.11 -14.47
N THR A 427 -64.72 5.60 -14.41
CA THR A 427 -65.55 5.80 -15.60
C THR A 427 -66.29 7.14 -15.62
N THR A 428 -66.87 7.51 -16.76
CA THR A 428 -67.78 8.66 -16.90
C THR A 428 -69.17 8.43 -16.29
N GLY A 429 -69.48 7.21 -15.86
CA GLY A 429 -70.77 6.82 -15.31
C GLY A 429 -70.81 6.85 -13.78
N SER A 430 -71.95 6.40 -13.23
CA SER A 430 -72.12 6.18 -11.79
C SER A 430 -73.08 5.02 -11.52
N GLY A 431 -72.86 4.27 -10.44
CA GLY A 431 -73.69 3.14 -10.01
C GLY A 431 -72.90 1.87 -9.75
N ASN A 432 -73.54 0.84 -9.20
CA ASN A 432 -72.90 -0.45 -8.95
C ASN A 432 -72.83 -1.28 -10.24
N VAL A 433 -71.75 -2.03 -10.42
CA VAL A 433 -71.59 -2.94 -11.57
C VAL A 433 -72.71 -3.99 -11.60
N SER A 434 -73.07 -4.52 -10.43
CA SER A 434 -74.13 -5.54 -10.27
C SER A 434 -75.55 -5.04 -10.57
N ASP A 435 -75.75 -3.73 -10.65
CA ASP A 435 -77.04 -3.11 -10.99
C ASP A 435 -77.17 -2.78 -12.49
N LEU A 436 -76.08 -2.90 -13.25
CA LEU A 436 -75.97 -2.50 -14.66
C LEU A 436 -75.76 -3.71 -15.57
N THR A 437 -76.38 -3.66 -16.75
CA THR A 437 -76.13 -4.63 -17.83
C THR A 437 -74.84 -4.30 -18.57
N LEU A 438 -74.24 -5.28 -19.26
CA LEU A 438 -73.07 -5.03 -20.11
C LEU A 438 -73.33 -3.93 -21.15
N GLU A 439 -74.52 -3.91 -21.77
CA GLU A 439 -74.90 -2.87 -22.74
C GLU A 439 -74.87 -1.46 -22.12
N GLN A 440 -75.34 -1.31 -20.88
CA GLN A 440 -75.30 -0.03 -20.18
C GLN A 440 -73.86 0.37 -19.83
N LEU A 441 -73.04 -0.58 -19.38
CA LEU A 441 -71.63 -0.33 -19.05
C LEU A 441 -70.83 0.16 -20.25
N ARG A 442 -71.08 -0.39 -21.45
CA ARG A 442 -70.42 0.02 -22.70
C ARG A 442 -70.74 1.45 -23.15
N THR A 443 -71.75 2.11 -22.56
CA THR A 443 -72.04 3.52 -22.85
C THR A 443 -71.04 4.47 -22.20
N TYR A 444 -70.38 4.06 -21.12
CA TYR A 444 -69.43 4.89 -20.38
C TYR A 444 -68.00 4.70 -20.89
N ASN A 445 -67.21 5.77 -20.80
CA ASN A 445 -65.78 5.73 -21.10
C ASN A 445 -64.98 5.55 -19.82
N LEU A 446 -63.83 4.88 -19.94
CA LEU A 446 -62.83 4.82 -18.88
C LEU A 446 -62.16 6.18 -18.66
N LYS A 447 -61.57 6.36 -17.48
CA LYS A 447 -60.83 7.55 -17.07
C LYS A 447 -59.48 7.12 -16.52
N ILE A 448 -58.46 7.96 -16.74
CA ILE A 448 -57.19 7.83 -16.05
C ILE A 448 -57.40 8.35 -14.62
N GLU A 449 -57.25 7.47 -13.63
CA GLU A 449 -57.57 7.77 -12.23
C GLU A 449 -56.71 8.92 -11.68
N GLY A 450 -57.29 9.78 -10.82
CA GLY A 450 -56.57 10.94 -10.28
C GLY A 450 -56.38 12.09 -11.30
N SER A 451 -56.75 11.86 -12.56
CA SER A 451 -56.79 12.88 -13.61
C SER A 451 -58.24 13.21 -14.02
N ASN A 452 -58.41 14.31 -14.76
CA ASN A 452 -59.68 14.63 -15.43
C ASN A 452 -59.74 14.08 -16.87
N VAL A 453 -58.80 13.21 -17.26
CA VAL A 453 -58.70 12.69 -18.63
C VAL A 453 -59.67 11.53 -18.82
N VAL A 454 -60.61 11.71 -19.75
CA VAL A 454 -61.53 10.68 -20.23
C VAL A 454 -60.92 10.05 -21.48
N THR A 455 -60.79 8.72 -21.50
CA THR A 455 -60.29 7.99 -22.67
C THR A 455 -61.45 7.64 -23.60
N ASP A 456 -61.15 7.11 -24.79
CA ASP A 456 -62.19 6.55 -25.69
C ASP A 456 -62.47 5.07 -25.41
N GLU A 457 -61.76 4.47 -24.44
CA GLU A 457 -61.90 3.06 -24.10
C GLU A 457 -63.16 2.77 -23.29
N LYS A 458 -63.68 1.56 -23.48
CA LYS A 458 -64.84 1.03 -22.76
C LYS A 458 -64.38 0.03 -21.72
N ILE A 459 -65.19 -0.17 -20.68
CA ILE A 459 -64.99 -1.23 -19.69
C ILE A 459 -64.90 -2.58 -20.44
N PRO A 460 -63.76 -3.30 -20.39
CA PRO A 460 -63.61 -4.55 -21.14
C PRO A 460 -64.30 -5.73 -20.45
N THR A 461 -64.60 -6.78 -21.20
CA THR A 461 -65.02 -8.08 -20.62
C THR A 461 -63.84 -9.01 -20.46
N VAL A 462 -63.99 -10.05 -19.62
CA VAL A 462 -62.94 -11.06 -19.45
C VAL A 462 -62.61 -11.79 -20.77
N GLU A 463 -63.58 -11.97 -21.66
CA GLU A 463 -63.33 -12.58 -22.98
C GLU A 463 -62.49 -11.68 -23.90
N GLU A 464 -62.63 -10.36 -23.79
CA GLU A 464 -61.78 -9.41 -24.52
C GLU A 464 -60.36 -9.43 -23.97
N LEU A 465 -60.19 -9.55 -22.65
CA LEU A 465 -58.88 -9.77 -22.03
C LEU A 465 -58.23 -11.06 -22.53
N PHE A 466 -58.95 -12.18 -22.48
CA PHE A 466 -58.45 -13.47 -22.96
C PHE A 466 -58.05 -13.42 -24.44
N ALA A 467 -58.75 -12.64 -25.26
CA ALA A 467 -58.35 -12.43 -26.64
C ALA A 467 -57.07 -11.57 -26.76
N ALA A 468 -56.85 -10.60 -25.87
CA ALA A 468 -55.71 -9.70 -25.91
C ALA A 468 -54.39 -10.37 -25.47
N ILE A 469 -54.46 -11.23 -24.43
CA ILE A 469 -53.29 -11.89 -23.83
C ILE A 469 -52.87 -13.17 -24.53
N LYS A 470 -53.74 -13.74 -25.37
CA LYS A 470 -53.54 -15.06 -25.97
C LYS A 470 -52.16 -15.21 -26.60
N GLY A 471 -51.33 -16.04 -25.96
CA GLY A 471 -49.99 -16.38 -26.46
C GLY A 471 -48.92 -15.36 -26.08
N LYS A 472 -49.20 -14.43 -25.16
CA LYS A 472 -48.31 -13.30 -24.85
C LYS A 472 -47.98 -13.15 -23.36
N ALA A 473 -48.90 -13.45 -22.46
CA ALA A 473 -48.72 -13.26 -21.02
C ALA A 473 -49.69 -14.13 -20.23
N MET A 474 -49.36 -14.43 -18.97
CA MET A 474 -50.30 -15.01 -18.02
C MET A 474 -51.21 -13.92 -17.43
N VAL A 475 -52.32 -14.34 -16.80
CA VAL A 475 -53.25 -13.44 -16.12
C VAL A 475 -53.62 -13.98 -14.74
N ASN A 476 -53.37 -13.17 -13.71
CA ASN A 476 -53.82 -13.38 -12.34
C ASN A 476 -55.18 -12.70 -12.13
N LEU A 477 -56.21 -13.47 -11.79
CA LEU A 477 -57.59 -12.98 -11.64
C LEU A 477 -57.94 -12.78 -10.15
N ASP A 478 -58.06 -11.53 -9.74
CA ASP A 478 -58.56 -11.14 -8.42
C ASP A 478 -60.09 -10.98 -8.39
N LYS A 479 -60.66 -11.08 -7.19
CA LYS A 479 -62.09 -10.95 -6.87
C LYS A 479 -63.01 -11.97 -7.55
N VAL A 480 -62.45 -13.05 -8.08
CA VAL A 480 -63.24 -14.19 -8.54
C VAL A 480 -63.68 -15.03 -7.35
N ALA A 481 -64.99 -15.12 -7.11
CA ALA A 481 -65.51 -16.03 -6.09
C ALA A 481 -65.12 -17.49 -6.43
N VAL A 482 -64.74 -18.30 -5.44
CA VAL A 482 -64.39 -19.73 -5.65
C VAL A 482 -65.53 -20.50 -6.34
N SER A 483 -66.80 -20.10 -6.13
CA SER A 483 -67.96 -20.66 -6.83
C SER A 483 -67.99 -20.40 -8.34
N ASP A 484 -67.25 -19.39 -8.79
CA ASP A 484 -67.24 -18.90 -10.17
C ASP A 484 -66.00 -19.38 -10.95
N PHE A 485 -65.04 -20.07 -10.32
CA PHE A 485 -63.83 -20.61 -10.99
C PHE A 485 -64.20 -21.47 -12.21
N ALA A 486 -65.17 -22.37 -12.06
CA ALA A 486 -65.65 -23.23 -13.16
C ALA A 486 -66.30 -22.43 -14.30
N ALA A 487 -66.98 -21.33 -14.00
CA ALA A 487 -67.62 -20.49 -15.01
C ALA A 487 -66.61 -19.65 -15.79
N VAL A 488 -65.64 -19.04 -15.09
CA VAL A 488 -64.59 -18.21 -15.70
C VAL A 488 -63.57 -19.07 -16.46
N SER A 489 -63.18 -20.22 -15.92
CA SER A 489 -62.27 -21.15 -16.61
C SER A 489 -62.88 -21.71 -17.90
N ALA A 490 -64.19 -21.95 -17.95
CA ALA A 490 -64.86 -22.34 -19.19
C ALA A 490 -64.81 -21.23 -20.27
N LEU A 491 -64.79 -19.95 -19.88
CA LEU A 491 -64.56 -18.84 -20.82
C LEU A 491 -63.11 -18.83 -21.31
N ALA A 492 -62.14 -19.11 -20.44
CA ALA A 492 -60.72 -19.22 -20.79
C ALA A 492 -60.44 -20.40 -21.74
N GLU A 493 -61.03 -21.57 -21.47
CA GLU A 493 -60.96 -22.75 -22.33
C GLU A 493 -61.52 -22.45 -23.72
N LYS A 494 -62.67 -21.77 -23.79
CA LYS A 494 -63.28 -21.35 -25.05
C LYS A 494 -62.39 -20.38 -25.84
N ALA A 495 -61.64 -19.52 -25.16
CA ALA A 495 -60.67 -18.61 -25.78
C ALA A 495 -59.34 -19.33 -26.14
N GLY A 496 -59.09 -20.51 -25.57
CA GLY A 496 -57.85 -21.27 -25.73
C GLY A 496 -56.70 -20.67 -24.95
N VAL A 497 -56.97 -20.16 -23.74
CA VAL A 497 -55.99 -19.55 -22.82
C VAL A 497 -56.12 -20.10 -21.40
N ALA A 498 -56.73 -21.27 -21.20
CA ALA A 498 -56.94 -21.84 -19.87
C ALA A 498 -55.63 -22.00 -19.09
N ASN A 499 -54.54 -22.39 -19.77
CA ASN A 499 -53.18 -22.47 -19.21
C ASN A 499 -52.50 -21.12 -18.93
N GLN A 500 -53.14 -20.01 -19.27
CA GLN A 500 -52.62 -18.66 -18.99
C GLN A 500 -53.33 -18.04 -17.79
N VAL A 501 -54.32 -18.72 -17.20
CA VAL A 501 -55.18 -18.17 -16.14
C VAL A 501 -54.76 -18.71 -14.78
N ILE A 502 -54.43 -17.79 -13.88
CA ILE A 502 -54.17 -18.04 -12.46
C ILE A 502 -55.39 -17.58 -11.67
N PHE A 503 -56.02 -18.50 -10.95
CA PHE A 503 -57.01 -18.15 -9.92
C PHE A 503 -56.33 -18.00 -8.57
N LYS A 504 -56.78 -17.03 -7.77
CA LYS A 504 -56.32 -16.90 -6.39
C LYS A 504 -57.46 -16.87 -5.37
N ALA A 505 -57.18 -17.39 -4.18
CA ALA A 505 -58.10 -17.39 -3.05
C ALA A 505 -57.35 -17.53 -1.72
N ALA A 506 -57.86 -16.86 -0.68
CA ALA A 506 -57.27 -16.94 0.66
C ALA A 506 -57.49 -18.31 1.31
N ILE A 507 -56.45 -18.83 1.97
CA ILE A 507 -56.52 -20.04 2.79
C ILE A 507 -56.38 -19.66 4.26
N ASN A 508 -57.48 -19.80 5.01
CA ASN A 508 -57.51 -19.51 6.45
C ASN A 508 -57.69 -20.79 7.28
N ASN A 509 -58.27 -21.83 6.69
CA ASN A 509 -58.58 -23.09 7.36
C ASN A 509 -58.68 -24.27 6.38
N GLU A 510 -58.74 -25.51 6.90
CA GLU A 510 -58.84 -26.71 6.06
C GLU A 510 -60.11 -26.79 5.20
N GLY A 511 -61.20 -26.13 5.62
CA GLY A 511 -62.44 -26.07 4.84
C GLY A 511 -62.29 -25.26 3.56
N ASP A 512 -61.41 -24.25 3.56
CA ASP A 512 -61.07 -23.48 2.37
C ASP A 512 -60.36 -24.38 1.35
N ILE A 513 -59.37 -25.18 1.81
CA ILE A 513 -58.66 -26.17 0.98
C ILE A 513 -59.64 -27.11 0.27
N ALA A 514 -60.59 -27.69 1.03
CA ALA A 514 -61.57 -28.61 0.47
C ALA A 514 -62.50 -27.94 -0.57
N THR A 515 -62.89 -26.69 -0.33
CA THR A 515 -63.78 -25.93 -1.21
C THR A 515 -63.07 -25.53 -2.50
N ILE A 516 -61.83 -25.05 -2.40
CA ILE A 516 -60.99 -24.67 -3.54
C ILE A 516 -60.67 -25.90 -4.38
N LYS A 517 -60.26 -27.01 -3.76
CA LYS A 517 -60.00 -28.28 -4.46
C LYS A 517 -61.19 -28.74 -5.29
N ALA A 518 -62.40 -28.65 -4.75
CA ALA A 518 -63.61 -28.99 -5.47
C ALA A 518 -63.90 -28.05 -6.65
N ALA A 519 -63.61 -26.75 -6.50
CA ALA A 519 -63.77 -25.76 -7.56
C ALA A 519 -62.73 -25.92 -8.69
N LEU A 520 -61.46 -26.18 -8.35
CA LEU A 520 -60.40 -26.47 -9.32
C LEU A 520 -60.69 -27.75 -10.09
N ALA A 521 -61.15 -28.81 -9.43
CA ALA A 521 -61.56 -30.05 -10.08
C ALA A 521 -62.76 -29.88 -11.04
N ALA A 522 -63.57 -28.83 -10.85
CA ALA A 522 -64.69 -28.49 -11.73
C ALA A 522 -64.31 -27.47 -12.81
N SER A 523 -63.08 -26.94 -12.79
CA SER A 523 -62.58 -25.95 -13.75
C SER A 523 -61.97 -26.62 -14.99
N ALA A 524 -61.77 -25.84 -16.05
CA ALA A 524 -61.11 -26.32 -17.26
C ALA A 524 -59.68 -26.81 -16.96
N PRO A 525 -59.19 -27.87 -17.63
CA PRO A 525 -57.83 -28.37 -17.41
C PRO A 525 -56.78 -27.33 -17.81
N GLY A 526 -55.69 -27.29 -17.04
CA GLY A 526 -54.56 -26.40 -17.28
C GLY A 526 -54.63 -25.06 -16.54
N VAL A 527 -55.73 -24.71 -15.87
CA VAL A 527 -55.75 -23.48 -15.04
C VAL A 527 -54.80 -23.61 -13.85
N HIS A 528 -54.12 -22.52 -13.52
CA HIS A 528 -53.21 -22.42 -12.38
C HIS A 528 -53.95 -21.91 -11.14
N PHE A 529 -53.41 -22.21 -9.96
CA PHE A 529 -53.95 -21.74 -8.70
C PHE A 529 -52.85 -21.20 -7.78
N MET A 530 -53.07 -20.00 -7.24
CA MET A 530 -52.19 -19.33 -6.30
C MET A 530 -52.95 -19.04 -4.99
N PRO A 531 -52.67 -19.73 -3.88
CA PRO A 531 -53.26 -19.37 -2.59
C PRO A 531 -52.77 -18.01 -2.10
N ILE A 532 -53.64 -17.28 -1.41
CA ILE A 532 -53.27 -16.07 -0.65
C ILE A 532 -53.10 -16.46 0.82
N MET A 533 -51.95 -16.15 1.40
CA MET A 533 -51.63 -16.48 2.79
C MET A 533 -51.28 -15.22 3.58
N TYR A 534 -51.86 -15.12 4.77
CA TYR A 534 -51.67 -14.00 5.69
C TYR A 534 -50.76 -14.39 6.85
N PRO A 535 -50.08 -13.41 7.49
CA PRO A 535 -49.20 -13.69 8.62
C PRO A 535 -49.91 -14.45 9.74
N GLY A 536 -49.20 -15.41 10.33
CA GLY A 536 -49.72 -16.26 11.41
C GLY A 536 -50.33 -17.58 10.96
N ILE A 537 -50.36 -17.87 9.65
CA ILE A 537 -50.67 -19.23 9.15
C ILE A 537 -49.60 -20.23 9.61
N SER A 538 -50.01 -21.43 10.03
CA SER A 538 -49.06 -22.44 10.53
C SER A 538 -48.40 -23.21 9.38
N PRO A 539 -47.10 -23.57 9.48
CA PRO A 539 -46.43 -24.38 8.47
C PRO A 539 -47.17 -25.69 8.13
N THR A 540 -47.84 -26.30 9.12
CA THR A 540 -48.66 -27.50 8.91
C THR A 540 -49.85 -27.26 7.97
N LEU A 541 -50.54 -26.13 8.09
CA LEU A 541 -51.67 -25.81 7.22
C LEU A 541 -51.18 -25.47 5.80
N VAL A 542 -50.05 -24.77 5.68
CA VAL A 542 -49.38 -24.47 4.40
C VAL A 542 -48.99 -25.77 3.69
N ALA A 543 -48.26 -26.67 4.36
CA ALA A 543 -47.86 -27.96 3.80
C ALA A 543 -49.07 -28.79 3.35
N LYS A 544 -50.18 -28.76 4.10
CA LYS A 544 -51.42 -29.44 3.71
C LYS A 544 -52.07 -28.80 2.48
N ALA A 545 -52.10 -27.47 2.40
CA ALA A 545 -52.60 -26.76 1.22
C ALA A 545 -51.78 -27.12 -0.02
N PHE A 546 -50.45 -27.08 0.08
CA PHE A 546 -49.55 -27.43 -1.04
C PHE A 546 -49.71 -28.89 -1.46
N ALA A 547 -49.78 -29.82 -0.50
CA ALA A 547 -49.98 -31.23 -0.78
C ALA A 547 -51.34 -31.57 -1.44
N GLU A 548 -52.37 -30.77 -1.20
CA GLU A 548 -53.73 -31.06 -1.68
C GLU A 548 -54.17 -30.26 -2.90
N LEU A 549 -53.59 -29.07 -3.10
CA LEU A 549 -53.95 -28.14 -4.16
C LEU A 549 -52.88 -28.04 -5.25
N HIS A 550 -51.62 -28.39 -4.96
CA HIS A 550 -50.48 -28.31 -5.87
C HIS A 550 -50.34 -26.94 -6.55
N PRO A 551 -50.18 -25.85 -5.78
CA PRO A 551 -49.98 -24.53 -6.37
C PRO A 551 -48.54 -24.35 -6.88
N ASP A 552 -48.38 -23.60 -7.95
CA ASP A 552 -47.06 -23.25 -8.53
C ASP A 552 -46.44 -22.02 -7.82
N ALA A 553 -47.29 -21.13 -7.30
CA ALA A 553 -46.89 -19.95 -6.55
C ALA A 553 -47.83 -19.70 -5.36
N VAL A 554 -47.40 -18.90 -4.40
CA VAL A 554 -48.23 -18.43 -3.27
C VAL A 554 -48.07 -16.93 -3.06
N GLU A 555 -49.19 -16.23 -3.01
CA GLU A 555 -49.24 -14.81 -2.66
C GLU A 555 -49.14 -14.66 -1.15
N ILE A 556 -48.05 -14.07 -0.68
CA ILE A 556 -47.80 -13.80 0.73
C ILE A 556 -47.99 -12.33 1.04
N ASN A 557 -48.65 -12.06 2.16
CA ASN A 557 -48.75 -10.71 2.72
C ASN A 557 -47.87 -10.62 3.97
N VAL A 558 -47.05 -9.57 4.05
CA VAL A 558 -46.21 -9.29 5.22
C VAL A 558 -46.76 -8.06 5.93
N ASN A 559 -47.42 -8.27 7.08
CA ASN A 559 -48.00 -7.19 7.88
C ASN A 559 -46.91 -6.59 8.79
N PRO A 560 -46.72 -5.25 8.82
CA PRO A 560 -45.88 -4.63 9.85
C PRO A 560 -46.52 -4.79 11.24
N ASN A 561 -45.85 -5.46 12.16
CA ASN A 561 -46.30 -5.52 13.57
C ASN A 561 -46.11 -4.18 14.33
N SER A 562 -45.56 -3.15 13.70
CA SER A 562 -45.41 -1.79 14.25
C SER A 562 -45.11 -0.78 13.15
N HIS A 563 -45.40 0.50 13.37
CA HIS A 563 -44.99 1.59 12.46
C HIS A 563 -43.47 1.56 12.29
N GLY A 564 -42.99 1.14 11.11
CA GLY A 564 -41.56 1.03 10.79
C GLY A 564 -41.26 -0.05 9.75
N TRP A 565 -40.12 0.10 9.08
CA TRP A 565 -39.59 -0.85 8.12
C TRP A 565 -39.41 -2.23 8.74
N VAL A 566 -39.87 -3.26 8.03
CA VAL A 566 -39.65 -4.64 8.43
C VAL A 566 -38.18 -5.00 8.16
N THR A 567 -37.40 -5.12 9.25
CA THR A 567 -36.01 -5.63 9.21
C THR A 567 -35.96 -7.16 9.30
N ASP A 568 -36.97 -7.78 9.89
CA ASP A 568 -37.19 -9.23 9.93
C ASP A 568 -38.31 -9.57 8.95
N PRO A 569 -38.03 -10.24 7.80
CA PRO A 569 -38.99 -10.47 6.72
C PRO A 569 -40.26 -11.23 7.16
N GLY A 570 -40.25 -11.79 8.38
CA GLY A 570 -41.44 -12.23 9.07
C GLY A 570 -41.66 -13.75 8.96
N PRO A 571 -42.83 -14.24 9.41
CA PRO A 571 -43.04 -15.66 9.66
C PRO A 571 -42.95 -16.56 8.41
N PHE A 572 -43.17 -15.99 7.22
CA PHE A 572 -43.07 -16.72 5.95
C PHE A 572 -41.64 -17.07 5.53
N PHE A 573 -40.64 -16.40 6.12
CA PHE A 573 -39.24 -16.56 5.74
C PHE A 573 -38.40 -17.26 6.82
N THR A 574 -39.06 -17.86 7.81
CA THR A 574 -38.42 -18.73 8.80
C THR A 574 -37.96 -20.04 8.17
N ASP A 575 -36.90 -20.66 8.69
CA ASP A 575 -36.35 -21.94 8.19
C ASP A 575 -37.44 -23.03 8.03
N GLN A 576 -38.40 -23.07 8.96
CA GLN A 576 -39.49 -24.04 8.91
C GLN A 576 -40.45 -23.80 7.76
N MET A 577 -40.72 -22.53 7.42
CA MET A 577 -41.61 -22.19 6.32
C MET A 577 -40.87 -22.35 4.98
N LYS A 578 -39.62 -21.89 4.88
CA LYS A 578 -38.76 -22.10 3.72
C LYS A 578 -38.65 -23.59 3.36
N ALA A 579 -38.39 -24.45 4.34
CA ALA A 579 -38.36 -25.90 4.13
C ALA A 579 -39.68 -26.49 3.58
N VAL A 580 -40.84 -25.89 3.89
CA VAL A 580 -42.12 -26.30 3.29
C VAL A 580 -42.19 -25.85 1.83
N PHE A 581 -41.76 -24.64 1.50
CA PHE A 581 -41.78 -24.14 0.12
C PHE A 581 -40.82 -24.95 -0.76
N ASP A 582 -39.59 -25.17 -0.29
CA ASP A 582 -38.57 -25.95 -1.00
C ASP A 582 -39.03 -27.40 -1.24
N GLN A 583 -39.78 -27.98 -0.29
CA GLN A 583 -40.31 -29.33 -0.42
C GLN A 583 -41.34 -29.46 -1.57
N TYR A 584 -42.11 -28.41 -1.84
CA TYR A 584 -43.24 -28.44 -2.77
C TYR A 584 -43.00 -27.65 -4.06
N ASP A 585 -41.84 -27.01 -4.21
CA ASP A 585 -41.45 -26.26 -5.41
C ASP A 585 -42.38 -25.08 -5.72
N VAL A 586 -42.63 -24.24 -4.71
CA VAL A 586 -43.62 -23.16 -4.80
C VAL A 586 -42.95 -21.79 -4.76
N ARG A 587 -43.25 -20.94 -5.75
CA ARG A 587 -42.74 -19.57 -5.84
C ARG A 587 -43.35 -18.64 -4.78
N TYR A 588 -42.53 -17.72 -4.29
CA TYR A 588 -42.97 -16.61 -3.44
C TYR A 588 -43.46 -15.45 -4.31
N PHE A 589 -44.73 -15.08 -4.14
CA PHE A 589 -45.33 -13.92 -4.77
C PHE A 589 -45.56 -12.82 -3.73
N ILE A 590 -45.04 -11.61 -3.99
CA ILE A 590 -45.24 -10.45 -3.10
C ILE A 590 -45.85 -9.27 -3.84
N ASN A 591 -46.62 -8.46 -3.10
CA ASN A 591 -47.21 -7.23 -3.59
C ASN A 591 -46.44 -6.01 -3.07
N THR A 592 -45.90 -5.18 -3.96
CA THR A 592 -45.17 -3.94 -3.61
C THR A 592 -46.02 -2.67 -3.78
N LEU A 593 -47.34 -2.79 -3.97
CA LEU A 593 -48.21 -1.71 -4.47
C LEU A 593 -48.25 -0.37 -3.68
N PHE A 594 -48.13 -0.38 -2.34
CA PHE A 594 -48.37 0.82 -1.52
C PHE A 594 -47.27 1.07 -0.49
N ALA A 595 -46.96 2.35 -0.24
CA ALA A 595 -45.99 2.82 0.75
C ALA A 595 -46.52 2.75 2.19
N GLY A 596 -45.69 2.31 3.13
CA GLY A 596 -45.95 2.36 4.56
C GLY A 596 -45.50 3.68 5.22
N GLN A 597 -45.92 4.83 4.70
CA GLN A 597 -45.94 6.05 5.53
C GLN A 597 -47.38 6.29 5.99
N ASP A 598 -47.59 6.19 7.31
CA ASP A 598 -48.79 6.53 8.08
C ASP A 598 -50.03 5.61 8.05
N ASN A 599 -50.03 4.50 7.29
CA ASN A 599 -51.13 3.52 7.33
C ASN A 599 -50.64 2.13 7.77
N ALA A 600 -50.66 1.86 9.08
CA ALA A 600 -50.39 0.53 9.65
C ALA A 600 -51.34 -0.57 9.14
N ASP A 601 -52.46 -0.21 8.49
CA ASP A 601 -53.48 -1.16 8.02
C ASP A 601 -53.36 -1.56 6.53
N GLY A 602 -52.36 -1.06 5.79
CA GLY A 602 -52.37 -1.13 4.31
C GLY A 602 -51.14 -1.69 3.60
N SER A 603 -50.04 -2.00 4.32
CA SER A 603 -48.82 -2.51 3.68
C SER A 603 -48.91 -4.02 3.43
N MET A 604 -48.76 -4.43 2.16
CA MET A 604 -48.70 -5.86 1.77
C MET A 604 -47.29 -6.46 1.85
N SER A 605 -46.26 -5.61 1.97
CA SER A 605 -44.83 -5.97 1.96
C SER A 605 -44.03 -5.29 3.09
N GLY A 606 -44.58 -5.22 4.31
CA GLY A 606 -43.82 -4.74 5.47
C GLY A 606 -43.20 -3.33 5.37
N GLY A 607 -43.84 -2.40 4.65
CA GLY A 607 -43.38 -1.03 4.42
C GLY A 607 -42.54 -0.84 3.15
N ARG A 608 -42.22 -1.92 2.42
CA ARG A 608 -41.37 -1.91 1.22
C ARG A 608 -42.21 -1.90 -0.05
N GLY A 609 -42.81 -0.74 -0.34
CA GLY A 609 -43.68 -0.56 -1.50
C GLY A 609 -43.12 0.36 -2.58
N ASP A 610 -43.86 0.53 -3.67
CA ASP A 610 -43.43 1.15 -4.92
C ASP A 610 -42.97 2.60 -4.76
N PHE A 611 -43.55 3.34 -3.81
CA PHE A 611 -43.10 4.70 -3.50
C PHE A 611 -41.64 4.75 -3.04
N VAL A 612 -41.19 3.73 -2.31
CA VAL A 612 -39.78 3.56 -1.96
C VAL A 612 -38.99 3.20 -3.20
N ALA A 613 -39.51 2.28 -4.01
CA ALA A 613 -38.82 1.76 -5.18
C ALA A 613 -38.47 2.85 -6.22
N LEU A 614 -39.22 3.96 -6.25
CA LEU A 614 -38.91 5.13 -7.10
C LEU A 614 -37.52 5.74 -6.85
N GLY A 615 -37.04 5.70 -5.60
CA GLY A 615 -35.73 6.25 -5.23
C GLY A 615 -34.74 5.21 -4.71
N ARG A 616 -35.26 4.07 -4.23
CA ARG A 616 -34.51 2.97 -3.59
C ARG A 616 -35.11 1.61 -3.99
N PRO A 617 -35.06 1.23 -5.27
CA PRO A 617 -35.55 -0.07 -5.73
C PRO A 617 -34.79 -1.23 -5.08
N ASP A 618 -33.55 -1.02 -4.65
CA ASP A 618 -32.76 -1.95 -3.84
C ASP A 618 -33.41 -2.32 -2.51
N LEU A 619 -34.06 -1.36 -1.85
CA LEU A 619 -34.76 -1.59 -0.59
C LEU A 619 -36.10 -2.30 -0.75
N VAL A 620 -36.55 -2.52 -1.99
CA VAL A 620 -37.83 -3.15 -2.31
C VAL A 620 -37.60 -4.42 -3.10
N PHE A 621 -37.23 -4.31 -4.39
CA PHE A 621 -37.07 -5.43 -5.29
C PHE A 621 -35.84 -6.27 -4.91
N GLY A 622 -34.68 -5.64 -4.71
CA GLY A 622 -33.45 -6.33 -4.30
C GLY A 622 -33.64 -7.06 -2.97
N TYR A 623 -34.07 -6.33 -1.93
CA TYR A 623 -34.32 -6.91 -0.62
C TYR A 623 -35.22 -8.16 -0.68
N TRP A 624 -36.35 -8.09 -1.38
CA TRP A 624 -37.28 -9.21 -1.46
C TRP A 624 -36.73 -10.36 -2.32
N ALA A 625 -36.03 -10.06 -3.42
CA ALA A 625 -35.35 -11.06 -4.22
C ALA A 625 -34.31 -11.84 -3.39
N ASP A 626 -33.52 -11.15 -2.57
CA ASP A 626 -32.55 -11.75 -1.64
C ASP A 626 -33.21 -12.64 -0.57
N GLN A 627 -34.49 -12.42 -0.27
CA GLN A 627 -35.26 -13.30 0.63
C GLN A 627 -35.83 -14.54 -0.07
N GLY A 628 -35.65 -14.67 -1.39
CA GLY A 628 -36.21 -15.73 -2.23
C GLY A 628 -37.56 -15.38 -2.87
N VAL A 629 -37.99 -14.11 -2.85
CA VAL A 629 -39.17 -13.69 -3.61
C VAL A 629 -38.86 -13.74 -5.10
N SER A 630 -39.71 -14.41 -5.87
CA SER A 630 -39.49 -14.62 -7.30
C SER A 630 -40.68 -14.22 -8.18
N ILE A 631 -41.75 -13.64 -7.59
CA ILE A 631 -42.80 -12.94 -8.35
C ILE A 631 -43.14 -11.61 -7.67
N PHE A 632 -43.02 -10.51 -8.41
CA PHE A 632 -43.20 -9.14 -7.91
C PHE A 632 -44.41 -8.48 -8.56
N GLN A 633 -45.49 -8.30 -7.78
CA GLN A 633 -46.63 -7.49 -8.22
C GLN A 633 -46.44 -6.02 -7.86
N THR A 634 -46.35 -5.17 -8.88
CA THR A 634 -46.00 -3.75 -8.74
C THR A 634 -46.87 -2.85 -9.62
N ASP A 635 -47.03 -1.60 -9.21
CA ASP A 635 -47.51 -0.49 -10.03
C ASP A 635 -46.35 0.18 -10.81
N GLU A 636 -45.08 -0.02 -10.44
CA GLU A 636 -43.90 0.62 -11.05
C GLU A 636 -43.13 -0.34 -11.99
N LEU A 637 -43.82 -0.81 -13.04
CA LEU A 637 -43.36 -1.89 -13.93
C LEU A 637 -41.97 -1.67 -14.53
N ARG A 638 -41.71 -0.48 -15.08
CA ARG A 638 -40.44 -0.18 -15.74
C ARG A 638 -39.27 -0.23 -14.77
N ILE A 639 -39.46 0.29 -13.56
CA ILE A 639 -38.41 0.32 -12.53
C ILE A 639 -38.15 -1.10 -12.04
N ALA A 640 -39.20 -1.89 -11.80
CA ALA A 640 -39.03 -3.29 -11.44
C ALA A 640 -38.31 -4.09 -12.54
N ALA A 641 -38.71 -3.92 -13.81
CA ALA A 641 -38.08 -4.58 -14.94
C ALA A 641 -36.59 -4.21 -15.07
N ASN A 642 -36.27 -2.93 -15.13
CA ASN A 642 -34.89 -2.48 -15.27
C ASN A 642 -34.03 -2.91 -14.08
N TYR A 643 -34.55 -2.82 -12.85
CA TYR A 643 -33.81 -3.24 -11.67
C TYR A 643 -33.53 -4.74 -11.69
N LEU A 644 -34.56 -5.58 -11.83
CA LEU A 644 -34.40 -7.03 -11.78
C LEU A 644 -33.52 -7.55 -12.92
N ASN A 645 -33.60 -6.95 -14.12
CA ASN A 645 -32.75 -7.30 -15.25
C ASN A 645 -31.29 -6.90 -15.02
N THR A 646 -31.05 -5.66 -14.54
CA THR A 646 -29.68 -5.11 -14.37
C THR A 646 -28.89 -5.86 -13.30
N TYR A 647 -29.56 -6.28 -12.23
CA TYR A 647 -28.93 -6.95 -11.09
C TYR A 647 -29.06 -8.47 -11.12
N GLY A 648 -29.35 -9.06 -12.28
CA GLY A 648 -29.31 -10.52 -12.49
C GLY A 648 -30.41 -11.33 -11.81
N TYR A 649 -31.37 -10.70 -11.12
CA TYR A 649 -32.52 -11.41 -10.52
C TYR A 649 -33.53 -11.91 -11.56
N ARG A 650 -33.51 -11.34 -12.76
CA ARG A 650 -34.32 -11.74 -13.89
C ARG A 650 -33.43 -12.08 -15.08
N ILE A 651 -33.74 -13.17 -15.76
CA ILE A 651 -33.08 -13.65 -16.98
C ILE A 651 -34.04 -13.63 -18.18
N PRO A 652 -33.54 -13.42 -19.41
CA PRO A 652 -34.37 -13.46 -20.62
C PRO A 652 -35.05 -14.82 -20.81
N LEU A 653 -36.38 -14.83 -20.93
CA LEU A 653 -37.15 -16.02 -21.25
C LEU A 653 -37.25 -16.17 -22.78
N THR A 654 -36.38 -16.98 -23.41
CA THR A 654 -36.40 -17.20 -24.87
C THR A 654 -37.22 -18.41 -25.29
N ASP A 655 -37.87 -18.31 -26.46
CA ASP A 655 -38.61 -19.40 -27.10
C ASP A 655 -37.66 -20.51 -27.54
N GLY A 656 -37.77 -21.67 -26.92
CA GLY A 656 -36.81 -22.76 -27.09
C GLY A 656 -36.50 -23.17 -28.53
N ASP A 657 -35.21 -23.32 -28.81
CA ASP A 657 -34.59 -24.32 -29.70
C ASP A 657 -33.08 -24.30 -29.33
N ASP A 658 -32.59 -25.09 -28.37
CA ASP A 658 -32.19 -26.49 -28.61
C ASP A 658 -32.20 -27.39 -27.35
N GLY A 659 -32.59 -26.87 -26.19
CA GLY A 659 -32.70 -27.67 -24.97
C GLY A 659 -31.40 -27.90 -24.22
N ASP A 660 -30.38 -27.06 -24.44
CA ASP A 660 -29.18 -27.01 -23.60
C ASP A 660 -28.85 -25.56 -23.18
N HIS A 661 -29.84 -24.65 -23.06
CA HIS A 661 -29.63 -23.41 -22.28
C HIS A 661 -29.80 -23.75 -20.80
N ASN A 662 -28.72 -24.15 -20.14
CA ASN A 662 -28.73 -24.61 -18.77
C ASN A 662 -28.37 -23.46 -17.82
N LEU A 663 -29.20 -23.25 -16.79
CA LEU A 663 -28.71 -22.65 -15.55
C LEU A 663 -28.01 -23.75 -14.76
N ILE A 664 -26.69 -23.69 -14.67
CA ILE A 664 -25.87 -24.64 -13.93
C ILE A 664 -25.34 -23.92 -12.71
N GLN A 665 -25.75 -24.35 -11.52
CA GLN A 665 -25.28 -23.78 -10.26
C GLN A 665 -24.47 -24.84 -9.49
N GLY A 666 -23.23 -24.50 -9.16
CA GLY A 666 -22.39 -25.27 -8.26
C GLY A 666 -22.77 -25.05 -6.79
N THR A 667 -21.97 -25.65 -5.93
CA THR A 667 -22.17 -25.75 -4.50
C THR A 667 -21.16 -24.89 -3.74
N ASP A 668 -21.09 -25.03 -2.42
CA ASP A 668 -20.09 -24.32 -1.61
C ASP A 668 -18.67 -24.95 -1.67
N GLY A 669 -18.35 -25.80 -2.65
CA GLY A 669 -17.01 -26.36 -2.77
C GLY A 669 -16.59 -26.68 -4.20
N ASP A 670 -15.29 -26.94 -4.39
CA ASP A 670 -14.65 -27.13 -5.70
C ASP A 670 -15.42 -28.04 -6.69
N ASP A 671 -16.09 -27.42 -7.66
CA ASP A 671 -16.98 -28.05 -8.63
C ASP A 671 -16.37 -28.13 -10.04
N VAL A 672 -16.93 -29.02 -10.87
CA VAL A 672 -16.60 -29.12 -12.30
C VAL A 672 -17.90 -29.03 -13.08
N LEU A 673 -18.11 -27.88 -13.73
CA LEU A 673 -19.35 -27.49 -14.39
C LEU A 673 -19.14 -27.39 -15.90
N THR A 674 -20.15 -27.77 -16.69
CA THR A 674 -20.06 -27.70 -18.17
C THR A 674 -21.42 -27.33 -18.76
N GLY A 675 -21.49 -26.21 -19.49
CA GLY A 675 -22.70 -25.70 -20.16
C GLY A 675 -23.14 -26.60 -21.32
N GLY A 676 -22.22 -26.87 -22.24
CA GLY A 676 -22.42 -27.80 -23.35
C GLY A 676 -22.54 -27.06 -24.68
N SER A 677 -23.74 -27.04 -25.27
CA SER A 677 -24.01 -26.31 -26.50
C SER A 677 -25.31 -25.52 -26.32
N GLY A 678 -25.38 -24.27 -26.74
CA GLY A 678 -26.44 -23.35 -26.36
C GLY A 678 -25.84 -22.16 -25.61
N SER A 679 -26.64 -21.13 -25.35
CA SER A 679 -26.26 -20.03 -24.45
C SER A 679 -26.61 -20.40 -23.01
N ASP A 680 -25.61 -20.79 -22.24
CA ASP A 680 -25.71 -21.26 -20.87
C ASP A 680 -25.50 -20.14 -19.84
N VAL A 681 -26.00 -20.34 -18.61
CA VAL A 681 -25.64 -19.53 -17.45
C VAL A 681 -25.02 -20.46 -16.40
N VAL A 682 -23.74 -20.30 -16.10
CA VAL A 682 -23.02 -21.15 -15.14
C VAL A 682 -22.55 -20.32 -13.95
N LEU A 683 -22.96 -20.71 -12.76
CA LEU A 683 -22.59 -20.10 -11.47
C LEU A 683 -21.73 -21.10 -10.70
N GLY A 684 -20.48 -20.77 -10.40
CA GLY A 684 -19.53 -21.61 -9.66
C GLY A 684 -19.98 -21.86 -8.23
N GLY A 685 -20.09 -20.79 -7.43
CA GLY A 685 -20.53 -20.86 -6.05
C GLY A 685 -19.40 -20.50 -5.10
N LEU A 686 -19.17 -21.26 -4.03
CA LEU A 686 -17.97 -21.06 -3.22
C LEU A 686 -16.97 -22.17 -3.56
N GLY A 687 -15.68 -21.89 -3.46
CA GLY A 687 -14.63 -22.90 -3.71
C GLY A 687 -13.95 -22.67 -5.05
N ASN A 688 -12.93 -23.47 -5.36
CA ASN A 688 -12.14 -23.30 -6.59
C ASN A 688 -12.74 -24.18 -7.69
N ASP A 689 -13.51 -23.55 -8.57
CA ASP A 689 -14.34 -24.22 -9.55
C ASP A 689 -13.65 -24.34 -10.91
N THR A 690 -14.07 -25.33 -11.69
CA THR A 690 -13.69 -25.47 -13.09
C THR A 690 -14.95 -25.41 -13.96
N ILE A 691 -15.10 -24.34 -14.72
CA ILE A 691 -16.27 -24.04 -15.55
C ILE A 691 -15.89 -24.10 -17.03
N ASP A 692 -16.67 -24.82 -17.86
CA ASP A 692 -16.54 -24.83 -19.32
C ASP A 692 -17.91 -24.52 -19.95
N GLY A 693 -18.12 -23.33 -20.51
CA GLY A 693 -19.36 -22.89 -21.14
C GLY A 693 -19.71 -23.77 -22.34
N GLY A 694 -18.77 -23.89 -23.28
CA GLY A 694 -18.87 -24.84 -24.37
C GLY A 694 -19.07 -24.17 -25.71
N ALA A 695 -20.29 -24.11 -26.24
CA ALA A 695 -20.56 -23.48 -27.52
C ALA A 695 -21.90 -22.75 -27.50
N GLY A 696 -21.93 -21.46 -27.80
CA GLY A 696 -23.05 -20.54 -27.67
C GLY A 696 -22.60 -19.34 -26.86
N ASP A 697 -23.43 -18.30 -26.78
CA ASP A 697 -23.07 -17.07 -26.07
C ASP A 697 -23.37 -17.27 -24.58
N ASP A 698 -22.37 -17.65 -23.79
CA ASP A 698 -22.54 -18.09 -22.40
C ASP A 698 -22.39 -16.96 -21.39
N THR A 699 -22.95 -17.11 -20.18
CA THR A 699 -22.68 -16.26 -19.01
C THR A 699 -22.10 -17.10 -17.89
N LEU A 700 -20.83 -16.88 -17.57
CA LEU A 700 -20.05 -17.69 -16.64
C LEU A 700 -19.60 -16.83 -15.46
N ILE A 701 -20.01 -17.19 -14.25
CA ILE A 701 -19.73 -16.45 -13.02
C ILE A 701 -19.08 -17.41 -12.00
N GLY A 702 -17.83 -17.17 -11.64
CA GLY A 702 -17.10 -17.99 -10.65
C GLY A 702 -17.65 -17.81 -9.23
N ASN A 703 -17.74 -16.56 -8.78
CA ASN A 703 -18.04 -16.13 -7.40
C ASN A 703 -16.81 -16.29 -6.47
N GLU A 704 -16.89 -16.89 -5.28
CA GLU A 704 -15.74 -16.91 -4.36
C GLU A 704 -14.83 -18.13 -4.59
N GLY A 705 -13.55 -17.92 -4.88
CA GLY A 705 -12.56 -18.97 -5.04
C GLY A 705 -11.56 -18.67 -6.14
N ASN A 706 -10.52 -19.50 -6.32
CA ASN A 706 -9.60 -19.35 -7.45
C ASN A 706 -10.08 -20.25 -8.60
N ASP A 707 -10.91 -19.70 -9.46
CA ASP A 707 -11.66 -20.43 -10.46
C ASP A 707 -10.88 -20.57 -11.77
N THR A 708 -11.23 -21.59 -12.54
CA THR A 708 -10.79 -21.77 -13.93
C THR A 708 -12.02 -21.79 -14.82
N ILE A 709 -12.25 -20.70 -15.54
CA ILE A 709 -13.44 -20.49 -16.36
C ILE A 709 -13.05 -20.46 -17.83
N LYS A 710 -13.75 -21.25 -18.65
CA LYS A 710 -13.57 -21.29 -20.09
C LYS A 710 -14.89 -20.99 -20.79
N GLY A 711 -14.96 -19.93 -21.58
CA GLY A 711 -16.09 -19.53 -22.42
C GLY A 711 -16.41 -20.60 -23.46
N GLY A 712 -15.59 -20.69 -24.50
CA GLY A 712 -15.71 -21.72 -25.52
C GLY A 712 -15.85 -21.13 -26.92
N ASP A 713 -16.90 -21.54 -27.65
CA ASP A 713 -17.25 -20.98 -28.95
C ASP A 713 -18.49 -20.07 -28.81
N GLY A 714 -18.40 -18.75 -28.90
CA GLY A 714 -19.54 -17.83 -28.74
C GLY A 714 -19.05 -16.45 -28.32
N ASP A 715 -19.97 -15.49 -28.21
CA ASP A 715 -19.67 -14.20 -27.59
C ASP A 715 -19.99 -14.31 -26.08
N ASP A 716 -19.00 -14.68 -25.27
CA ASP A 716 -19.21 -15.06 -23.87
C ASP A 716 -19.12 -13.88 -22.89
N LEU A 717 -19.86 -13.94 -21.78
CA LEU A 717 -19.72 -13.04 -20.63
C LEU A 717 -19.09 -13.79 -19.46
N ILE A 718 -17.92 -13.36 -19.01
CA ILE A 718 -17.13 -14.06 -18.01
C ILE A 718 -16.83 -13.13 -16.82
N ASP A 719 -17.19 -13.56 -15.63
CA ASP A 719 -16.86 -12.90 -14.35
C ASP A 719 -16.22 -13.93 -13.41
N GLY A 720 -15.00 -13.65 -12.94
CA GLY A 720 -14.29 -14.52 -12.01
C GLY A 720 -14.90 -14.49 -10.60
N GLY A 721 -15.38 -13.33 -10.16
CA GLY A 721 -15.79 -13.11 -8.77
C GLY A 721 -14.61 -12.77 -7.86
N GLU A 722 -14.59 -13.26 -6.62
CA GLU A 722 -13.52 -13.03 -5.65
C GLU A 722 -12.50 -14.17 -5.66
N GLY A 723 -11.23 -13.89 -5.94
CA GLY A 723 -10.16 -14.87 -5.86
C GLY A 723 -8.99 -14.57 -6.77
N ASN A 724 -8.36 -15.58 -7.36
CA ASN A 724 -7.33 -15.36 -8.37
C ASN A 724 -7.63 -16.29 -9.52
N ASP A 725 -8.38 -15.77 -10.48
CA ASP A 725 -9.07 -16.61 -11.44
C ASP A 725 -8.28 -16.75 -12.74
N THR A 726 -8.55 -17.83 -13.47
CA THR A 726 -8.05 -18.04 -14.82
C THR A 726 -9.22 -18.05 -15.78
N LEU A 727 -9.37 -17.00 -16.57
CA LEU A 727 -10.47 -16.76 -17.49
C LEU A 727 -10.00 -16.97 -18.93
N ILE A 728 -10.67 -17.86 -19.66
CA ILE A 728 -10.29 -18.30 -21.01
C ILE A 728 -11.49 -18.09 -21.93
N GLY A 729 -11.53 -17.01 -22.71
CA GLY A 729 -12.65 -16.66 -23.59
C GLY A 729 -12.89 -17.71 -24.66
N GLY A 730 -12.04 -17.74 -25.68
CA GLY A 730 -12.03 -18.82 -26.65
C GLY A 730 -12.19 -18.31 -28.08
N ASN A 731 -13.34 -18.56 -28.69
CA ASN A 731 -13.66 -18.11 -30.05
C ASN A 731 -14.92 -17.26 -30.02
N GLY A 732 -14.87 -16.04 -30.52
CA GLY A 732 -16.00 -15.11 -30.48
C GLY A 732 -15.67 -13.94 -29.55
N SER A 733 -16.54 -12.94 -29.55
CA SER A 733 -16.22 -11.63 -28.99
C SER A 733 -16.59 -11.58 -27.51
N ASP A 734 -15.61 -11.95 -26.70
CA ASP A 734 -15.82 -12.22 -25.28
C ASP A 734 -15.77 -10.95 -24.43
N ARG A 735 -16.52 -10.94 -23.32
CA ARG A 735 -16.53 -9.85 -22.35
C ARG A 735 -16.16 -10.36 -20.97
N TYR A 736 -15.11 -9.79 -20.41
CA TYR A 736 -14.66 -10.01 -19.04
C TYR A 736 -15.13 -8.86 -18.15
N ILE A 737 -15.74 -9.19 -17.02
CA ILE A 737 -16.05 -8.23 -15.95
C ILE A 737 -15.00 -8.36 -14.87
N TYR A 738 -14.54 -7.22 -14.35
CA TYR A 738 -13.65 -7.17 -13.20
C TYR A 738 -14.05 -6.01 -12.28
N SER A 739 -14.13 -6.30 -10.98
CA SER A 739 -14.38 -5.33 -9.91
C SER A 739 -13.17 -5.24 -8.98
N THR A 740 -12.92 -4.08 -8.34
CA THR A 740 -11.88 -4.01 -7.30
C THR A 740 -12.23 -4.89 -6.10
N GLY A 741 -11.26 -5.66 -5.61
CA GLY A 741 -11.48 -6.67 -4.56
C GLY A 741 -11.76 -8.07 -5.09
N SER A 742 -11.96 -8.23 -6.41
CA SER A 742 -12.05 -9.54 -7.08
C SER A 742 -10.74 -10.32 -7.03
N GLY A 743 -9.62 -9.68 -6.68
CA GLY A 743 -8.32 -10.32 -6.56
C GLY A 743 -7.52 -10.32 -7.87
N SER A 744 -6.58 -11.26 -8.05
CA SER A 744 -5.57 -11.17 -9.13
C SER A 744 -5.74 -12.21 -10.24
N ASP A 745 -6.40 -11.79 -11.32
CA ASP A 745 -6.86 -12.70 -12.36
C ASP A 745 -5.93 -12.78 -13.56
N VAL A 746 -6.08 -13.86 -14.34
CA VAL A 746 -5.39 -14.09 -15.60
C VAL A 746 -6.41 -14.29 -16.71
N ILE A 747 -6.38 -13.43 -17.71
CA ILE A 747 -7.21 -13.55 -18.92
C ILE A 747 -6.34 -14.13 -20.03
N ILE A 748 -6.80 -15.23 -20.64
CA ILE A 748 -6.10 -15.95 -21.70
C ILE A 748 -6.97 -15.97 -22.95
N GLU A 749 -6.51 -15.27 -23.97
CA GLU A 749 -7.21 -15.19 -25.25
C GLU A 749 -6.54 -15.98 -26.38
N GLY A 750 -7.38 -16.34 -27.35
CA GLY A 750 -6.93 -16.93 -28.62
C GLY A 750 -6.22 -15.93 -29.53
N ALA A 751 -5.49 -16.43 -30.54
CA ALA A 751 -4.99 -15.55 -31.60
C ALA A 751 -6.18 -15.05 -32.44
N GLY A 752 -6.59 -13.80 -32.20
CA GLY A 752 -7.82 -13.18 -32.73
C GLY A 752 -8.13 -13.55 -34.19
N LYS A 753 -9.34 -14.09 -34.41
CA LYS A 753 -9.86 -14.29 -35.76
C LYS A 753 -10.28 -12.92 -36.33
N THR A 754 -10.14 -12.70 -37.64
CA THR A 754 -10.60 -11.45 -38.25
C THR A 754 -12.10 -11.22 -38.03
N GLY A 755 -12.45 -10.20 -37.25
CA GLY A 755 -13.83 -9.83 -36.94
C GLY A 755 -14.16 -9.91 -35.45
N ASP A 756 -13.28 -10.55 -34.67
CA ASP A 756 -13.40 -10.68 -33.23
C ASP A 756 -13.09 -9.38 -32.48
N ARG A 757 -13.68 -9.21 -31.30
CA ARG A 757 -13.45 -8.07 -30.41
C ARG A 757 -13.71 -8.45 -28.96
N ASP A 758 -12.64 -8.85 -28.29
CA ASP A 758 -12.66 -9.18 -26.88
C ASP A 758 -12.57 -7.90 -26.05
N GLN A 759 -13.30 -7.87 -24.94
CA GLN A 759 -13.45 -6.71 -24.09
C GLN A 759 -13.24 -7.04 -22.61
N LEU A 760 -12.29 -6.36 -21.98
CA LEU A 760 -12.25 -6.25 -20.52
C LEU A 760 -13.02 -5.01 -20.06
N PHE A 761 -13.95 -5.18 -19.12
CA PHE A 761 -14.69 -4.11 -18.48
C PHE A 761 -14.32 -4.04 -17.00
N LEU A 762 -13.70 -2.93 -16.60
CA LEU A 762 -13.47 -2.58 -15.21
C LEU A 762 -14.64 -1.73 -14.75
N ASP A 763 -15.53 -2.31 -13.96
CA ASP A 763 -16.85 -1.74 -13.67
C ASP A 763 -16.81 -0.62 -12.62
N ASP A 764 -15.82 -0.66 -11.72
CA ASP A 764 -15.67 0.26 -10.58
C ASP A 764 -14.32 1.02 -10.56
N ALA A 765 -13.38 0.68 -11.45
CA ALA A 765 -12.08 1.36 -11.56
C ALA A 765 -12.04 2.36 -12.73
N ALA A 766 -11.62 3.60 -12.47
CA ALA A 766 -11.39 4.58 -13.51
C ALA A 766 -10.02 4.36 -14.19
N ARG A 767 -9.82 4.91 -15.40
CA ARG A 767 -8.52 4.79 -16.08
C ARG A 767 -7.37 5.33 -15.24
N GLY A 768 -7.62 6.35 -14.42
CA GLY A 768 -6.62 6.96 -13.53
C GLY A 768 -6.18 6.07 -12.37
N ASP A 769 -6.97 5.06 -12.00
CA ASP A 769 -6.72 4.19 -10.85
C ASP A 769 -5.80 3.02 -11.19
N VAL A 770 -5.59 2.76 -12.49
CA VAL A 770 -4.85 1.59 -12.96
C VAL A 770 -3.50 1.95 -13.58
N VAL A 771 -2.52 1.08 -13.38
CA VAL A 771 -1.20 1.18 -14.00
C VAL A 771 -0.94 -0.06 -14.85
N PHE A 772 -0.60 0.15 -16.11
CA PHE A 772 -0.25 -0.93 -17.02
C PHE A 772 1.24 -1.21 -16.92
N HIS A 773 1.59 -2.44 -16.63
CA HIS A 773 2.95 -2.94 -16.57
C HIS A 773 3.17 -4.00 -17.64
N ARG A 774 4.40 -4.08 -18.12
CA ARG A 774 4.81 -5.17 -18.99
C ARG A 774 5.25 -6.35 -18.13
N ASN A 775 4.96 -7.57 -18.57
CA ASN A 775 5.59 -8.77 -18.03
C ASN A 775 5.90 -9.76 -19.15
N GLY A 776 7.05 -9.60 -19.81
CA GLY A 776 7.41 -10.38 -20.99
C GLY A 776 6.51 -10.06 -22.21
N SER A 777 5.72 -11.05 -22.64
CA SER A 777 4.67 -10.89 -23.67
C SER A 777 3.31 -10.50 -23.09
N ASP A 778 3.15 -10.52 -21.77
CA ASP A 778 1.89 -10.22 -21.09
C ASP A 778 1.80 -8.72 -20.75
N ILE A 779 0.57 -8.25 -20.54
CA ILE A 779 0.28 -6.97 -19.89
C ILE A 779 -0.32 -7.25 -18.51
N GLU A 780 0.27 -6.67 -17.47
CA GLU A 780 -0.29 -6.67 -16.11
C GLU A 780 -0.96 -5.31 -15.84
N ILE A 781 -2.25 -5.31 -15.55
CA ILE A 781 -3.00 -4.13 -15.14
C ILE A 781 -3.05 -4.13 -13.62
N GLN A 782 -2.27 -3.26 -12.98
CA GLN A 782 -2.24 -3.10 -11.54
C GLN A 782 -3.36 -2.18 -11.07
N ILE A 783 -4.14 -2.64 -10.09
CA ILE A 783 -5.28 -1.92 -9.49
C ILE A 783 -5.16 -2.06 -7.97
N GLY A 784 -4.77 -1.00 -7.27
CA GLY A 784 -4.43 -1.11 -5.84
C GLY A 784 -3.31 -2.13 -5.59
N SER A 785 -3.60 -3.19 -4.81
CA SER A 785 -2.70 -4.32 -4.56
C SER A 785 -2.90 -5.52 -5.50
N GLU A 786 -3.91 -5.49 -6.35
CA GLU A 786 -4.35 -6.59 -7.21
C GLU A 786 -3.88 -6.39 -8.66
N THR A 787 -3.88 -7.47 -9.44
CA THR A 787 -3.44 -7.43 -10.84
C THR A 787 -4.32 -8.26 -11.76
N ILE A 788 -4.69 -7.70 -12.91
CA ILE A 788 -5.23 -8.46 -14.03
C ILE A 788 -4.11 -8.72 -15.04
N THR A 789 -3.82 -9.98 -15.34
CA THR A 789 -2.81 -10.36 -16.33
C THR A 789 -3.47 -10.72 -17.65
N LEU A 790 -3.28 -9.88 -18.67
CA LEU A 790 -3.64 -10.19 -20.05
C LEU A 790 -2.52 -11.00 -20.70
N LYS A 791 -2.75 -12.31 -20.86
CA LYS A 791 -1.74 -13.25 -21.35
C LYS A 791 -1.43 -13.02 -22.83
N ASP A 792 -0.14 -12.97 -23.16
CA ASP A 792 0.41 -12.84 -24.51
C ASP A 792 -0.10 -11.63 -25.32
N GLN A 793 -0.67 -10.63 -24.63
CA GLN A 793 -1.23 -9.39 -25.19
C GLN A 793 -0.29 -8.64 -26.14
N LEU A 794 1.02 -8.66 -25.87
CA LEU A 794 2.05 -7.98 -26.70
C LEU A 794 2.56 -8.85 -27.85
N ALA A 795 2.21 -10.13 -27.90
CA ALA A 795 2.59 -11.05 -28.98
C ALA A 795 1.60 -11.01 -30.17
N GLY A 796 0.52 -10.23 -30.07
CA GLY A 796 -0.45 -10.00 -31.15
C GLY A 796 -1.74 -10.83 -31.07
N GLY A 797 -2.05 -11.42 -29.92
CA GLY A 797 -3.37 -11.92 -29.53
C GLY A 797 -3.73 -11.36 -28.14
N GLY A 798 -5.00 -11.32 -27.75
CA GLY A 798 -5.42 -10.68 -26.50
C GLY A 798 -6.59 -9.71 -26.66
N VAL A 799 -7.06 -9.15 -25.54
CA VAL A 799 -8.18 -8.22 -25.45
C VAL A 799 -8.00 -6.99 -26.36
N GLU A 800 -8.98 -6.71 -27.24
CA GLU A 800 -8.93 -5.53 -28.12
C GLU A 800 -9.48 -4.25 -27.49
N VAL A 801 -10.35 -4.37 -26.48
CA VAL A 801 -11.04 -3.23 -25.84
C VAL A 801 -10.93 -3.32 -24.32
N ILE A 802 -10.50 -2.22 -23.69
CA ILE A 802 -10.58 -2.07 -22.23
C ILE A 802 -11.46 -0.87 -21.93
N SER A 803 -12.56 -1.08 -21.23
CA SER A 803 -13.51 -0.05 -20.80
C SER A 803 -13.44 0.15 -19.30
N PHE A 804 -13.55 1.40 -18.85
CA PHE A 804 -13.41 1.80 -17.44
C PHE A 804 -14.70 2.42 -16.90
N ALA A 805 -14.86 2.43 -15.57
CA ALA A 805 -16.02 2.99 -14.87
C ALA A 805 -16.27 4.48 -15.17
N ASP A 806 -15.22 5.25 -15.47
CA ASP A 806 -15.30 6.67 -15.85
C ASP A 806 -15.74 6.90 -17.32
N GLY A 807 -16.03 5.83 -18.05
CA GLY A 807 -16.41 5.83 -19.48
C GLY A 807 -15.23 5.95 -20.44
N THR A 808 -13.98 5.97 -19.95
CA THR A 808 -12.80 5.89 -20.80
C THR A 808 -12.73 4.52 -21.47
N VAL A 809 -12.28 4.48 -22.73
CA VAL A 809 -12.08 3.23 -23.49
C VAL A 809 -10.72 3.27 -24.18
N LEU A 810 -9.94 2.20 -24.03
CA LEU A 810 -8.71 1.94 -24.78
C LEU A 810 -8.98 0.88 -25.85
N VAL A 811 -8.54 1.14 -27.09
CA VAL A 811 -8.69 0.17 -28.19
C VAL A 811 -7.37 -0.10 -28.90
N GLY A 812 -7.09 -1.37 -29.18
CA GLY A 812 -5.93 -1.84 -29.96
C GLY A 812 -4.60 -1.26 -29.46
N ASP A 813 -3.87 -0.55 -30.33
CA ASP A 813 -2.56 0.06 -30.02
C ASP A 813 -2.58 0.99 -28.78
N GLN A 814 -3.75 1.51 -28.38
CA GLN A 814 -3.85 2.33 -27.16
C GLN A 814 -3.61 1.50 -25.88
N ILE A 815 -3.93 0.21 -25.90
CA ILE A 815 -3.69 -0.72 -24.78
C ILE A 815 -2.18 -0.94 -24.66
N SER A 816 -1.51 -1.33 -25.75
CA SER A 816 -0.06 -1.51 -25.76
C SER A 816 0.70 -0.20 -25.49
N GLY A 817 0.17 0.94 -25.95
CA GLY A 817 0.74 2.26 -25.68
C GLY A 817 0.53 2.78 -24.26
N ALA A 818 -0.37 2.18 -23.48
CA ALA A 818 -0.61 2.53 -22.08
C ALA A 818 0.43 1.93 -21.13
N VAL A 819 1.19 0.93 -21.58
CA VAL A 819 2.16 0.18 -20.78
C VAL A 819 3.32 1.07 -20.34
N VAL A 820 3.58 1.08 -19.05
CA VAL A 820 4.69 1.80 -18.42
C VAL A 820 5.86 0.84 -18.26
N ASN A 821 7.00 1.21 -18.82
CA ASN A 821 8.25 0.47 -18.71
C ASN A 821 8.93 0.75 -17.35
N ARG A 822 9.12 -0.28 -16.54
CA ARG A 822 9.86 -0.25 -15.27
C ARG A 822 11.32 -0.60 -15.55
N GLY A 823 12.17 0.42 -15.54
CA GLY A 823 13.57 0.24 -15.89
C GLY A 823 14.35 -0.74 -14.99
N PRO A 824 15.52 -1.19 -15.47
CA PRO A 824 16.33 -2.20 -14.80
C PRO A 824 16.83 -1.77 -13.43
N VAL A 825 16.92 -2.74 -12.51
CA VAL A 825 17.49 -2.57 -11.17
C VAL A 825 18.80 -3.33 -11.08
N VAL A 826 19.87 -2.64 -10.69
CA VAL A 826 21.19 -3.23 -10.46
C VAL A 826 21.38 -3.43 -8.96
N THR A 827 21.83 -4.62 -8.58
CA THR A 827 22.29 -4.86 -7.20
C THR A 827 23.64 -4.20 -7.05
N THR A 828 23.80 -3.31 -6.05
CA THR A 828 25.07 -2.64 -5.80
C THR A 828 26.19 -3.68 -5.67
N PRO A 829 27.15 -3.70 -6.62
CA PRO A 829 28.23 -4.67 -6.59
C PRO A 829 29.16 -4.35 -5.41
N ALA A 830 29.69 -5.41 -4.80
CA ALA A 830 30.76 -5.26 -3.83
C ALA A 830 32.02 -4.73 -4.54
N LEU A 831 32.88 -4.02 -3.80
CA LEU A 831 34.20 -3.60 -4.26
C LEU A 831 34.94 -4.82 -4.84
N ALA A 832 35.34 -4.73 -6.10
CA ALA A 832 36.11 -5.79 -6.73
C ALA A 832 37.57 -5.67 -6.27
N VAL A 833 38.05 -6.66 -5.52
CA VAL A 833 39.42 -6.70 -5.02
C VAL A 833 40.18 -7.82 -5.70
N GLY A 834 41.35 -7.50 -6.22
CA GLY A 834 42.25 -8.48 -6.80
C GLY A 834 43.67 -7.94 -6.86
N ASN A 835 44.59 -8.84 -7.10
CA ASN A 835 46.00 -8.52 -7.15
C ASN A 835 46.37 -7.91 -8.50
N GLU A 836 47.37 -7.02 -8.51
CA GLU A 836 48.09 -6.74 -9.74
C GLU A 836 48.69 -8.04 -10.33
N ASP A 837 49.01 -8.01 -11.62
CA ASP A 837 49.43 -9.17 -12.43
C ASP A 837 48.41 -10.28 -12.65
N THR A 838 47.22 -10.17 -12.07
CA THR A 838 46.15 -11.14 -12.26
C THR A 838 44.87 -10.48 -12.73
N GLN A 839 44.16 -11.16 -13.61
CA GLN A 839 42.86 -10.70 -14.09
C GLN A 839 41.86 -10.72 -12.95
N ILE A 840 41.18 -9.59 -12.75
CA ILE A 840 40.07 -9.45 -11.81
C ILE A 840 38.79 -9.74 -12.58
N ILE A 841 38.00 -10.70 -12.11
CA ILE A 841 36.73 -11.08 -12.74
C ILE A 841 35.56 -10.64 -11.88
N GLY A 842 34.47 -10.25 -12.51
CA GLY A 842 33.26 -9.90 -11.81
C GLY A 842 32.01 -10.10 -12.66
N GLN A 843 30.88 -9.88 -12.01
CA GLN A 843 29.56 -10.06 -12.59
C GLN A 843 28.68 -8.89 -12.14
N ILE A 844 28.06 -8.21 -13.09
CA ILE A 844 27.01 -7.25 -12.79
C ILE A 844 25.72 -8.04 -12.63
N VAL A 845 25.10 -7.93 -11.46
CA VAL A 845 23.82 -8.58 -11.18
C VAL A 845 22.73 -7.53 -11.32
N ALA A 846 21.94 -7.66 -12.38
CA ALA A 846 20.81 -6.80 -12.66
C ALA A 846 19.57 -7.65 -12.92
N SER A 847 18.42 -7.09 -12.61
CA SER A 847 17.12 -7.69 -12.87
C SER A 847 16.19 -6.62 -13.41
N ASP A 848 15.26 -7.04 -14.25
CA ASP A 848 14.22 -6.19 -14.79
C ASP A 848 12.86 -6.66 -14.27
N ALA A 849 12.02 -5.72 -13.84
CA ALA A 849 10.69 -6.06 -13.31
C ALA A 849 9.74 -6.53 -14.43
N ASP A 850 9.98 -6.09 -15.66
CA ASP A 850 9.17 -6.42 -16.84
C ASP A 850 9.68 -7.67 -17.59
N LYS A 851 10.72 -8.32 -17.05
CA LYS A 851 11.41 -9.50 -17.62
C LYS A 851 12.04 -9.23 -18.99
N ASP A 852 12.38 -7.98 -19.27
CA ASP A 852 13.09 -7.63 -20.49
C ASP A 852 14.50 -8.21 -20.55
N THR A 853 14.98 -8.47 -21.76
CA THR A 853 16.36 -8.93 -21.97
C THR A 853 17.31 -7.76 -21.78
N LEU A 854 18.16 -7.85 -20.75
CA LEU A 854 19.10 -6.78 -20.43
C LEU A 854 20.34 -6.79 -21.33
N ALA A 855 20.76 -5.59 -21.71
CA ALA A 855 22.00 -5.32 -22.42
C ALA A 855 22.95 -4.48 -21.56
N PHE A 856 24.23 -4.83 -21.58
CA PHE A 856 25.28 -4.20 -20.78
C PHE A 856 26.29 -3.53 -21.70
N ALA A 857 26.62 -2.27 -21.43
CA ALA A 857 27.62 -1.52 -22.19
C ALA A 857 28.47 -0.63 -21.29
N ILE A 858 29.76 -0.50 -21.58
CA ILE A 858 30.59 0.52 -20.94
C ILE A 858 30.07 1.90 -21.37
N LYS A 859 29.83 2.78 -20.41
CA LYS A 859 29.40 4.15 -20.70
C LYS A 859 30.50 4.89 -21.45
N ASP A 860 30.14 5.52 -22.57
CA ASP A 860 31.10 6.24 -23.43
C ASP A 860 31.92 7.26 -22.64
N GLY A 861 33.25 7.06 -22.61
CA GLY A 861 34.19 7.93 -21.90
C GLY A 861 34.38 7.62 -20.41
N PHE A 862 33.75 6.56 -19.87
CA PHE A 862 33.84 6.14 -18.47
C PHE A 862 34.40 4.71 -18.32
N GLY A 863 35.36 4.35 -19.16
CA GLY A 863 36.17 3.16 -18.97
C GLY A 863 37.21 3.34 -17.85
N PRO A 864 37.87 2.25 -17.43
CA PRO A 864 38.92 2.31 -16.41
C PRO A 864 40.12 3.16 -16.85
N ALA A 865 40.76 3.82 -15.89
CA ALA A 865 41.93 4.68 -16.15
C ALA A 865 43.24 3.90 -16.15
N HIS A 866 43.28 2.77 -15.43
CA HIS A 866 44.51 2.05 -15.10
C HIS A 866 44.44 0.55 -15.43
N GLY A 867 43.56 0.15 -16.34
CA GLY A 867 43.52 -1.21 -16.88
C GLY A 867 42.67 -1.34 -18.14
N ALA A 868 42.57 -2.56 -18.68
CA ALA A 868 41.71 -2.89 -19.80
C ALA A 868 40.49 -3.69 -19.31
N ILE A 869 39.30 -3.31 -19.77
CA ILE A 869 38.03 -3.99 -19.43
C ILE A 869 37.50 -4.73 -20.66
N SER A 870 37.05 -5.97 -20.45
CA SER A 870 36.21 -6.71 -21.38
C SER A 870 34.89 -7.02 -20.69
N LEU A 871 33.77 -6.63 -21.31
CA LEU A 871 32.41 -6.82 -20.80
C LEU A 871 31.61 -7.66 -21.80
N ASP A 872 30.98 -8.72 -21.31
CA ASP A 872 29.97 -9.46 -22.06
C ASP A 872 28.65 -8.68 -22.05
N ALA A 873 28.24 -8.23 -23.23
CA ALA A 873 27.08 -7.36 -23.40
C ALA A 873 25.73 -8.04 -23.14
N ALA A 874 25.66 -9.37 -23.08
CA ALA A 874 24.43 -10.11 -22.83
C ALA A 874 24.34 -10.61 -21.39
N THR A 875 25.48 -10.99 -20.80
CA THR A 875 25.48 -11.60 -19.46
C THR A 875 25.87 -10.62 -18.35
N GLY A 876 26.56 -9.52 -18.66
CA GLY A 876 27.10 -8.59 -17.66
C GLY A 876 28.35 -9.13 -16.93
N ALA A 877 28.89 -10.26 -17.38
CA ALA A 877 30.18 -10.79 -16.92
C ALA A 877 31.31 -9.89 -17.45
N TRP A 878 32.32 -9.64 -16.63
CA TRP A 878 33.42 -8.79 -17.03
C TRP A 878 34.76 -9.25 -16.48
N THR A 879 35.81 -8.87 -17.19
CA THR A 879 37.20 -9.10 -16.81
C THR A 879 38.00 -7.82 -16.91
N TYR A 880 38.68 -7.47 -15.83
CA TYR A 880 39.58 -6.32 -15.74
C TYR A 880 41.02 -6.81 -15.66
N ASP A 881 41.84 -6.37 -16.60
CA ASP A 881 43.28 -6.59 -16.62
C ASP A 881 43.97 -5.30 -16.16
N PRO A 882 44.52 -5.24 -14.93
CA PRO A 882 45.28 -4.08 -14.48
C PRO A 882 46.44 -3.77 -15.44
N THR A 883 46.77 -2.49 -15.59
CA THR A 883 48.03 -2.09 -16.23
C THR A 883 49.18 -2.67 -15.41
N ALA A 884 50.25 -3.12 -16.08
CA ALA A 884 51.39 -3.71 -15.39
C ALA A 884 51.91 -2.80 -14.27
N ASN A 885 52.13 -3.38 -13.09
CA ASN A 885 52.63 -2.73 -11.87
C ASN A 885 51.76 -1.56 -11.36
N TYR A 886 50.47 -1.55 -11.70
CA TYR A 886 49.51 -0.61 -11.12
C TYR A 886 48.82 -1.23 -9.90
N ASN A 887 49.03 -0.60 -8.76
CA ASN A 887 48.31 -0.85 -7.53
C ASN A 887 47.51 0.41 -7.10
N GLY A 888 46.29 0.22 -6.60
CA GLY A 888 45.42 1.34 -6.20
C GLY A 888 43.98 1.19 -6.67
N ALA A 889 43.20 2.26 -6.52
CA ALA A 889 41.79 2.29 -6.86
C ALA A 889 41.59 2.61 -8.35
N ASP A 890 40.71 1.90 -9.03
CA ASP A 890 40.23 2.24 -10.38
C ASP A 890 38.71 2.05 -10.43
N HIS A 891 38.06 2.52 -11.48
CA HIS A 891 36.62 2.35 -11.64
C HIS A 891 36.20 2.43 -13.10
N PHE A 892 35.06 1.82 -13.42
CA PHE A 892 34.39 2.02 -14.71
C PHE A 892 32.88 2.08 -14.51
N THR A 893 32.18 2.71 -15.45
CA THR A 893 30.72 2.81 -15.41
C THR A 893 30.09 1.97 -16.51
N VAL A 894 29.11 1.14 -16.13
CA VAL A 894 28.31 0.35 -17.06
C VAL A 894 26.90 0.93 -17.12
N VAL A 895 26.38 1.06 -18.34
CA VAL A 895 24.95 1.29 -18.60
C VAL A 895 24.30 -0.07 -18.78
N VAL A 896 23.26 -0.34 -17.98
CA VAL A 896 22.37 -1.49 -18.15
C VAL A 896 21.07 -0.97 -18.76
N SER A 897 20.65 -1.59 -19.84
CA SER A 897 19.50 -1.20 -20.65
C SER A 897 18.54 -2.36 -20.80
N ASP A 898 17.24 -2.09 -20.68
CA ASP A 898 16.16 -3.04 -20.98
C ASP A 898 15.78 -3.10 -22.49
N GLY A 899 16.22 -2.09 -23.26
CA GLY A 899 15.90 -2.00 -24.69
C GLY A 899 14.54 -1.33 -24.98
N HIS A 900 13.78 -0.96 -23.95
CA HIS A 900 12.51 -0.25 -24.02
C HIS A 900 12.57 1.16 -23.40
N GLY A 901 13.78 1.63 -23.09
CA GLY A 901 14.07 3.01 -22.72
C GLY A 901 14.42 3.20 -21.24
N GLY A 902 14.34 2.14 -20.42
CA GLY A 902 14.90 2.14 -19.08
C GLY A 902 16.40 1.92 -19.11
N LEU A 903 17.12 2.83 -18.43
CA LEU A 903 18.56 2.84 -18.34
C LEU A 903 18.97 3.05 -16.88
N VAL A 904 19.93 2.26 -16.42
CA VAL A 904 20.56 2.43 -15.11
C VAL A 904 22.07 2.42 -15.27
N GLU A 905 22.74 3.37 -14.63
CA GLU A 905 24.19 3.46 -14.61
C GLU A 905 24.73 2.83 -13.32
N GLN A 906 25.67 1.91 -13.45
CA GLN A 906 26.34 1.27 -12.33
C GLN A 906 27.84 1.56 -12.39
N VAL A 907 28.36 2.16 -11.32
CA VAL A 907 29.81 2.31 -11.10
C VAL A 907 30.35 1.02 -10.50
N ILE A 908 31.41 0.48 -11.10
CA ILE A 908 32.16 -0.66 -10.59
C ILE A 908 33.47 -0.12 -10.03
N ASP A 909 33.59 -0.12 -8.71
CA ASP A 909 34.84 0.22 -8.04
C ASP A 909 35.76 -1.01 -7.99
N ILE A 910 37.03 -0.79 -8.30
CA ILE A 910 38.10 -1.79 -8.30
C ILE A 910 39.19 -1.33 -7.33
N SER A 911 39.68 -2.24 -6.51
CA SER A 911 40.88 -2.06 -5.70
C SER A 911 41.91 -3.10 -6.11
N VAL A 912 42.96 -2.65 -6.78
CA VAL A 912 44.10 -3.50 -7.14
C VAL A 912 45.08 -3.52 -5.97
N THR A 913 45.26 -4.69 -5.37
CA THR A 913 46.22 -4.89 -4.28
C THR A 913 47.60 -5.15 -4.84
N PRO A 914 48.65 -4.58 -4.22
CA PRO A 914 50.00 -4.82 -4.68
C PRO A 914 50.39 -6.29 -4.54
N VAL A 915 51.17 -6.76 -5.50
CA VAL A 915 51.90 -8.02 -5.48
C VAL A 915 53.36 -7.68 -5.55
N ASN A 916 54.13 -8.18 -4.58
CA ASN A 916 55.54 -7.87 -4.49
C ASN A 916 56.30 -8.29 -5.76
N ASP A 917 56.74 -7.30 -6.52
CA ASP A 917 57.74 -7.40 -7.55
C ASP A 917 59.13 -7.33 -6.90
N GLY A 918 60.04 -8.22 -7.30
CA GLY A 918 61.37 -8.27 -6.68
C GLY A 918 62.21 -7.04 -7.00
N PRO A 919 63.19 -6.72 -6.13
CA PRO A 919 64.11 -5.61 -6.39
C PRO A 919 64.94 -5.87 -7.63
N VAL A 920 65.38 -4.81 -8.31
CA VAL A 920 66.32 -4.87 -9.44
C VAL A 920 67.64 -4.26 -9.00
N ALA A 921 68.69 -5.09 -8.96
CA ALA A 921 70.03 -4.67 -8.54
C ALA A 921 70.81 -4.06 -9.72
N VAL A 922 71.51 -2.95 -9.50
CA VAL A 922 72.30 -2.23 -10.50
C VAL A 922 73.77 -2.23 -10.09
N ASN A 923 74.65 -2.75 -10.96
CA ASN A 923 76.08 -2.86 -10.64
C ASN A 923 76.71 -1.52 -10.22
N ASP A 924 77.50 -1.59 -9.14
CA ASP A 924 78.16 -0.46 -8.53
C ASP A 924 79.67 -0.43 -8.78
N THR A 925 80.23 0.76 -8.67
CA THR A 925 81.69 0.96 -8.62
C THR A 925 82.04 1.93 -7.51
N GLY A 926 83.23 1.77 -6.93
CA GLY A 926 83.72 2.63 -5.88
C GLY A 926 85.23 2.76 -5.93
N SER A 927 85.75 3.84 -5.37
CA SER A 927 87.18 4.02 -5.15
C SER A 927 87.47 4.53 -3.73
N VAL A 928 88.62 4.17 -3.19
CA VAL A 928 89.08 4.54 -1.85
C VAL A 928 90.60 4.52 -1.79
N MET A 929 91.21 5.30 -0.90
CA MET A 929 92.65 5.21 -0.64
C MET A 929 92.98 3.99 0.23
N GLU A 930 94.19 3.44 0.08
CA GLU A 930 94.64 2.20 0.74
C GLU A 930 94.56 2.18 2.27
N ASN A 931 94.51 3.36 2.92
CA ASN A 931 94.44 3.53 4.38
C ASN A 931 93.10 4.08 4.87
N GLU A 932 92.13 4.26 3.98
CA GLU A 932 90.86 4.92 4.31
C GLU A 932 89.74 3.90 4.51
N THR A 933 88.99 4.07 5.61
CA THR A 933 87.72 3.39 5.80
C THR A 933 86.63 4.14 5.06
N LYS A 934 85.90 3.47 4.17
CA LYS A 934 84.80 4.08 3.38
C LYS A 934 83.54 3.24 3.43
N VAL A 935 82.40 3.91 3.50
CA VAL A 935 81.07 3.32 3.48
C VAL A 935 80.46 3.52 2.09
N PHE A 936 79.98 2.43 1.49
CA PHE A 936 79.32 2.43 0.19
C PHE A 936 77.86 2.04 0.36
N ASP A 937 76.99 2.85 -0.23
CA ASP A 937 75.55 2.62 -0.26
C ASP A 937 75.17 1.92 -1.56
N LEU A 938 75.26 0.59 -1.56
CA LEU A 938 75.09 -0.23 -2.77
C LEU A 938 73.62 -0.40 -3.18
N VAL A 939 72.68 0.07 -2.36
CA VAL A 939 71.24 0.00 -2.69
C VAL A 939 70.69 1.34 -3.17
N ALA A 940 71.54 2.37 -3.29
CA ALA A 940 71.10 3.73 -3.60
C ALA A 940 70.62 3.91 -5.05
N ASN A 941 71.14 3.10 -5.97
CA ASN A 941 70.78 3.04 -7.39
C ASN A 941 69.92 1.82 -7.75
N ASP A 942 69.72 0.90 -6.81
CA ASP A 942 68.80 -0.22 -6.95
C ASP A 942 67.35 0.30 -6.88
N THR A 943 66.46 -0.36 -7.61
CA THR A 943 65.06 0.05 -7.67
C THR A 943 64.13 -1.10 -7.35
N ASP A 944 63.07 -0.77 -6.64
CA ASP A 944 61.95 -1.65 -6.36
C ASP A 944 60.70 -1.00 -6.93
N ILE A 945 59.97 -1.71 -7.77
CA ILE A 945 58.84 -1.14 -8.49
C ILE A 945 57.64 -0.88 -7.57
N ASP A 946 57.53 -1.61 -6.45
CA ASP A 946 56.58 -1.36 -5.36
C ASP A 946 57.04 -0.26 -4.39
N GLY A 947 58.25 0.27 -4.58
CA GLY A 947 58.86 1.25 -3.68
C GLY A 947 59.15 0.68 -2.30
N ASN A 948 59.29 -0.65 -2.18
CA ASN A 948 59.66 -1.28 -0.91
C ASN A 948 61.06 -0.83 -0.47
N ALA A 949 61.27 -0.76 0.84
CA ALA A 949 62.54 -0.32 1.38
C ALA A 949 63.63 -1.39 1.14
N LEU A 950 64.63 -1.03 0.35
CA LEU A 950 65.73 -1.94 -0.02
C LEU A 950 66.82 -2.01 1.03
N SER A 951 67.34 -3.21 1.22
CA SER A 951 68.40 -3.49 2.19
C SER A 951 69.46 -4.43 1.64
N LEU A 952 70.70 -4.18 2.04
CA LEU A 952 71.82 -5.06 1.72
C LEU A 952 71.82 -6.26 2.67
N SER A 953 71.52 -7.44 2.13
CA SER A 953 71.35 -8.68 2.93
C SER A 953 72.62 -9.54 3.01
N GLY A 954 73.55 -9.38 2.07
CA GLY A 954 74.81 -10.12 2.05
C GLY A 954 75.75 -9.69 0.93
N PHE A 955 77.01 -10.12 1.03
CA PHE A 955 78.01 -9.96 -0.02
C PHE A 955 79.00 -11.14 -0.04
N THR A 956 79.59 -11.34 -1.21
CA THR A 956 80.69 -12.29 -1.46
C THR A 956 81.81 -11.56 -2.19
N VAL A 957 83.05 -11.74 -1.75
CA VAL A 957 84.23 -11.26 -2.48
C VAL A 957 84.59 -12.33 -3.52
N GLU A 958 84.47 -11.99 -4.79
CA GLU A 958 84.67 -12.89 -5.92
C GLU A 958 86.14 -12.91 -6.37
N GLY A 959 86.83 -11.78 -6.29
CA GLY A 959 88.21 -11.66 -6.74
C GLY A 959 88.94 -10.44 -6.22
N VAL A 960 90.26 -10.54 -6.20
CA VAL A 960 91.20 -9.45 -5.88
C VAL A 960 92.30 -9.49 -6.93
N ASP A 961 92.58 -8.35 -7.55
CA ASP A 961 93.65 -8.18 -8.53
C ASP A 961 94.54 -6.97 -8.15
N GLY A 962 95.79 -6.96 -8.62
CA GLY A 962 96.78 -5.89 -8.32
C GLY A 962 97.54 -6.05 -6.99
N VAL A 963 97.13 -6.97 -6.10
CA VAL A 963 97.83 -7.28 -4.84
C VAL A 963 97.80 -8.78 -4.54
N ALA A 964 98.85 -9.32 -3.90
CA ALA A 964 98.95 -10.74 -3.56
C ALA A 964 98.10 -11.14 -2.33
N LEU A 965 96.78 -11.01 -2.45
CA LEU A 965 95.79 -11.39 -1.43
C LEU A 965 94.77 -12.40 -2.01
N SER A 966 94.27 -13.32 -1.20
CA SER A 966 93.14 -14.17 -1.59
C SER A 966 91.81 -13.47 -1.33
N ALA A 967 90.77 -13.83 -2.09
CA ALA A 967 89.40 -13.31 -1.88
C ALA A 967 88.89 -13.52 -0.45
N GLU A 968 89.17 -14.69 0.15
CA GLU A 968 88.81 -14.99 1.54
C GLU A 968 89.53 -14.10 2.56
N ALA A 969 90.80 -13.75 2.30
CA ALA A 969 91.55 -12.83 3.17
C ALA A 969 91.04 -11.38 3.01
N ALA A 970 90.71 -10.96 1.79
CA ALA A 970 90.18 -9.64 1.51
C ALA A 970 88.74 -9.43 2.04
N LYS A 971 87.95 -10.50 2.16
CA LYS A 971 86.62 -10.45 2.79
C LYS A 971 86.65 -9.88 4.20
N ALA A 972 87.74 -10.06 4.95
CA ALA A 972 87.91 -9.51 6.28
C ALA A 972 87.95 -7.96 6.32
N ALA A 973 88.19 -7.31 5.17
CA ALA A 973 88.15 -5.85 5.03
C ALA A 973 86.73 -5.30 4.88
N PHE A 974 85.70 -6.14 4.74
CA PHE A 974 84.32 -5.70 4.50
C PHE A 974 83.39 -6.13 5.62
N SER A 975 82.41 -5.28 5.93
CA SER A 975 81.30 -5.58 6.82
C SER A 975 80.05 -4.82 6.38
N ILE A 976 78.87 -5.35 6.68
CA ILE A 976 77.61 -4.59 6.51
C ILE A 976 77.31 -3.92 7.86
N VAL A 977 77.25 -2.59 7.87
CA VAL A 977 76.92 -1.78 9.04
C VAL A 977 75.79 -0.85 8.65
N ASP A 978 74.70 -0.88 9.41
CA ASP A 978 73.48 -0.08 9.14
C ASP A 978 72.96 -0.20 7.70
N GLY A 979 73.04 -1.41 7.13
CA GLY A 979 72.57 -1.71 5.77
C GLY A 979 73.50 -1.28 4.64
N LYS A 980 74.67 -0.70 4.94
CA LYS A 980 75.67 -0.26 3.94
C LYS A 980 76.94 -1.09 4.00
N LEU A 981 77.61 -1.23 2.85
CA LEU A 981 78.88 -1.95 2.78
C LEU A 981 80.02 -1.05 3.27
N THR A 982 80.62 -1.39 4.41
CA THR A 982 81.77 -0.69 4.96
C THR A 982 83.05 -1.42 4.61
N PHE A 983 83.95 -0.75 3.90
CA PHE A 983 85.32 -1.19 3.65
C PHE A 983 86.26 -0.59 4.70
N THR A 984 87.01 -1.43 5.40
CA THR A 984 88.04 -1.08 6.39
C THR A 984 89.30 -1.88 6.07
N PRO A 985 90.27 -1.30 5.32
CA PRO A 985 91.39 -2.04 4.75
C PRO A 985 92.37 -2.57 5.81
N GLY A 986 92.47 -1.92 6.98
CA GLY A 986 93.46 -2.25 7.99
C GLY A 986 94.88 -2.19 7.41
N SER A 987 95.68 -3.24 7.60
CA SER A 987 97.01 -3.35 6.98
C SER A 987 97.02 -4.20 5.70
N LEU A 988 95.85 -4.57 5.15
CA LEU A 988 95.77 -5.53 4.04
C LEU A 988 96.26 -4.92 2.72
N PHE A 989 95.99 -3.63 2.51
CA PHE A 989 96.34 -2.91 1.29
C PHE A 989 97.52 -1.93 1.46
N ALA A 990 98.09 -1.84 2.67
CA ALA A 990 99.16 -0.91 2.97
C ALA A 990 100.45 -1.21 2.17
N GLY A 991 100.88 -0.26 1.34
CA GLY A 991 102.10 -0.30 0.55
C GLY A 991 101.91 -0.22 -0.97
N LEU A 992 100.74 0.19 -1.46
CA LEU A 992 100.55 0.58 -2.85
C LEU A 992 101.30 1.90 -3.10
N ASN A 993 102.08 1.98 -4.18
CA ASN A 993 102.73 3.26 -4.56
C ASN A 993 101.70 4.20 -5.19
N ASP A 994 102.07 5.47 -5.35
CA ASP A 994 101.27 6.39 -6.14
C ASP A 994 101.07 5.87 -7.57
N GLY A 995 99.83 5.86 -8.03
CA GLY A 995 99.41 5.25 -9.30
C GLY A 995 99.22 3.72 -9.29
N ASP A 996 99.62 2.99 -8.23
CA ASP A 996 99.27 1.56 -8.09
C ASP A 996 97.83 1.41 -7.58
N THR A 997 97.10 0.44 -8.15
CA THR A 997 95.72 0.15 -7.76
C THR A 997 95.52 -1.34 -7.48
N ALA A 998 94.77 -1.67 -6.44
CA ALA A 998 94.20 -3.00 -6.23
C ALA A 998 92.69 -2.98 -6.53
N THR A 999 92.19 -3.94 -7.30
CA THR A 999 90.76 -4.03 -7.63
C THR A 999 90.12 -5.21 -6.93
N LEU A 1000 88.99 -4.97 -6.27
CA LEU A 1000 88.16 -6.00 -5.66
C LEU A 1000 86.82 -6.08 -6.39
N THR A 1001 86.42 -7.28 -6.77
CA THR A 1001 85.09 -7.55 -7.32
C THR A 1001 84.29 -8.33 -6.31
N LEU A 1002 83.09 -7.84 -6.01
CA LEU A 1002 82.15 -8.44 -5.07
C LEU A 1002 80.81 -8.66 -5.79
N SER A 1003 80.09 -9.72 -5.40
CA SER A 1003 78.65 -9.80 -5.63
C SER A 1003 77.94 -9.41 -4.33
N TYR A 1004 76.87 -8.63 -4.41
CA TYR A 1004 76.04 -8.28 -3.25
C TYR A 1004 74.58 -8.61 -3.52
N THR A 1005 73.82 -8.87 -2.46
CA THR A 1005 72.40 -9.25 -2.54
C THR A 1005 71.54 -8.15 -1.94
N VAL A 1006 70.72 -7.52 -2.77
CA VAL A 1006 69.69 -6.57 -2.35
C VAL A 1006 68.39 -7.32 -2.09
N SER A 1007 67.68 -6.94 -1.03
CA SER A 1007 66.39 -7.51 -0.67
C SER A 1007 65.44 -6.44 -0.13
N ASP A 1008 64.19 -6.56 -0.53
CA ASP A 1008 63.00 -5.84 -0.02
C ASP A 1008 62.42 -6.50 1.25
N GLY A 1009 62.96 -7.66 1.67
CA GLY A 1009 62.48 -8.48 2.78
C GLY A 1009 61.69 -9.73 2.38
N THR A 1010 61.33 -9.88 1.10
CA THR A 1010 60.45 -10.92 0.54
C THR A 1010 61.08 -11.60 -0.67
N ALA A 1011 61.67 -10.83 -1.58
CA ALA A 1011 62.46 -11.24 -2.73
C ALA A 1011 63.87 -10.65 -2.65
N SER A 1012 64.73 -11.05 -3.60
CA SER A 1012 66.12 -10.59 -3.64
C SER A 1012 66.68 -10.65 -5.05
N ASP A 1013 67.54 -9.70 -5.38
CA ASP A 1013 68.34 -9.70 -6.60
C ASP A 1013 69.82 -9.49 -6.28
N THR A 1014 70.70 -9.79 -7.23
CA THR A 1014 72.15 -9.80 -7.02
C THR A 1014 72.84 -8.82 -7.95
N GLY A 1015 73.48 -7.79 -7.38
CA GLY A 1015 74.34 -6.85 -8.11
C GLY A 1015 75.82 -7.21 -7.95
N SER A 1016 76.67 -6.56 -8.74
CA SER A 1016 78.12 -6.63 -8.57
C SER A 1016 78.69 -5.27 -8.21
N PHE A 1017 79.66 -5.25 -7.29
CA PHE A 1017 80.36 -4.05 -6.87
C PHE A 1017 81.86 -4.20 -7.17
N THR A 1018 82.43 -3.23 -7.87
CA THR A 1018 83.88 -3.17 -8.11
C THR A 1018 84.51 -2.02 -7.33
N LEU A 1019 85.36 -2.34 -6.35
CA LEU A 1019 86.11 -1.37 -5.56
C LEU A 1019 87.55 -1.26 -6.07
N THR A 1020 87.98 -0.05 -6.41
CA THR A 1020 89.38 0.29 -6.69
C THR A 1020 90.02 0.91 -5.47
N VAL A 1021 91.08 0.29 -4.94
CA VAL A 1021 91.88 0.79 -3.84
C VAL A 1021 93.12 1.44 -4.42
N ASN A 1022 93.26 2.76 -4.26
CA ASN A 1022 94.36 3.56 -4.80
C ASN A 1022 95.46 3.75 -3.74
N GLY A 1023 96.72 3.74 -4.16
CA GLY A 1023 97.85 4.14 -3.31
C GLY A 1023 97.78 5.62 -2.92
N GLU A 1024 98.20 5.97 -1.71
CA GLU A 1024 98.25 7.35 -1.22
C GLU A 1024 99.63 7.94 -1.51
N GLY A 1025 99.74 8.73 -2.59
CA GLY A 1025 100.93 9.51 -2.92
C GLY A 1025 101.31 10.46 -1.80
N LYS A 1026 102.53 10.32 -1.27
CA LYS A 1026 103.13 11.31 -0.36
C LYS A 1026 104.04 12.20 -1.20
N PRO A 1027 103.99 13.54 -1.06
CA PRO A 1027 104.97 14.40 -1.72
C PRO A 1027 106.37 13.98 -1.29
N GLN A 1028 107.24 13.74 -2.26
CA GLN A 1028 108.53 13.10 -2.04
C GLN A 1028 109.56 14.10 -1.50
N ASN A 1029 109.44 15.40 -1.84
CA ASN A 1029 110.32 16.45 -1.30
C ASN A 1029 109.56 17.69 -0.83
N VAL A 1030 110.13 18.34 0.19
CA VAL A 1030 109.66 19.64 0.73
C VAL A 1030 110.79 20.65 0.55
N ILE A 1031 110.54 21.72 -0.22
CA ILE A 1031 111.46 22.79 -0.58
C ILE A 1031 110.97 24.08 0.07
N ILE A 1032 111.81 24.71 0.88
CA ILE A 1032 111.43 25.89 1.67
C ILE A 1032 112.44 27.02 1.44
N GLY A 1033 111.95 28.19 1.07
CA GLY A 1033 112.67 29.45 0.87
C GLY A 1033 112.96 30.23 2.15
N ASP A 1034 113.33 31.50 2.01
CA ASP A 1034 113.50 32.48 3.09
C ASP A 1034 112.77 33.81 2.79
N GLU A 1035 112.85 34.81 3.68
CA GLU A 1035 112.13 36.09 3.48
C GLU A 1035 112.74 37.01 2.38
N GLY A 1036 113.61 36.51 1.50
CA GLY A 1036 114.13 37.28 0.36
C GLY A 1036 113.94 36.57 -0.99
N SER A 1037 114.10 37.32 -2.10
CA SER A 1037 113.96 36.78 -3.46
C SER A 1037 114.77 35.50 -3.72
N ASN A 1038 114.08 34.39 -3.98
CA ASN A 1038 114.56 33.04 -4.16
C ASN A 1038 114.33 32.53 -5.59
N ILE A 1039 115.11 31.51 -5.97
CA ILE A 1039 114.84 30.66 -7.14
C ILE A 1039 114.74 29.23 -6.63
N LEU A 1040 113.54 28.68 -6.59
CA LEU A 1040 113.20 27.35 -6.08
C LEU A 1040 112.88 26.44 -7.26
N MET A 1041 113.45 25.23 -7.25
CA MET A 1041 113.26 24.26 -8.33
C MET A 1041 112.96 22.89 -7.73
N GLY A 1042 111.76 22.41 -8.01
CA GLY A 1042 111.33 21.02 -7.86
C GLY A 1042 112.06 20.07 -8.79
N THR A 1043 111.68 18.83 -8.65
CA THR A 1043 112.10 17.63 -9.35
C THR A 1043 110.98 17.16 -10.25
N ASP A 1044 111.18 16.07 -10.97
CA ASP A 1044 110.15 15.51 -11.84
C ASP A 1044 109.21 14.55 -11.03
N GLN A 1045 108.93 14.89 -9.76
CA GLN A 1045 108.06 14.18 -8.80
C GLN A 1045 107.25 15.20 -8.00
N ASP A 1046 106.13 14.77 -7.41
CA ASP A 1046 105.31 15.59 -6.50
C ASP A 1046 106.11 16.22 -5.36
N ASP A 1047 106.26 17.55 -5.43
CA ASP A 1047 107.02 18.39 -4.52
C ASP A 1047 106.11 19.42 -3.80
N ALA A 1048 106.51 19.79 -2.59
CA ALA A 1048 105.90 20.90 -1.86
C ALA A 1048 106.90 22.06 -1.76
N ILE A 1049 106.60 23.20 -2.39
CA ILE A 1049 107.44 24.40 -2.45
C ILE A 1049 106.79 25.54 -1.66
N THR A 1050 107.51 26.17 -0.74
CA THR A 1050 107.04 27.38 -0.02
C THR A 1050 108.14 28.44 -0.03
N ALA A 1051 107.91 29.61 -0.65
CA ALA A 1051 108.95 30.61 -0.89
C ALA A 1051 109.09 31.69 0.21
N TYR A 1052 108.01 31.97 0.93
CA TYR A 1052 107.90 32.95 2.04
C TYR A 1052 107.85 34.42 1.65
N GLY A 1053 108.95 35.10 1.36
CA GLY A 1053 108.92 36.56 1.21
C GLY A 1053 109.94 37.09 0.22
N GLY A 1054 109.64 38.19 -0.47
CA GLY A 1054 110.43 38.69 -1.59
C GLY A 1054 109.82 38.31 -2.93
N GLY A 1055 110.37 38.81 -4.05
CA GLY A 1055 109.88 38.40 -5.38
C GLY A 1055 110.59 37.14 -5.85
N ASP A 1056 109.88 36.03 -5.90
CA ASP A 1056 110.40 34.67 -6.03
C ASP A 1056 110.16 34.05 -7.41
N TYR A 1057 110.97 33.04 -7.75
CA TYR A 1057 110.74 32.16 -8.90
C TYR A 1057 110.66 30.72 -8.44
N ALA A 1058 109.50 30.07 -8.56
CA ALA A 1058 109.32 28.67 -8.20
C ALA A 1058 108.91 27.84 -9.42
N PHE A 1059 109.53 26.67 -9.58
CA PHE A 1059 109.25 25.72 -10.67
C PHE A 1059 108.98 24.33 -10.09
N GLY A 1060 107.79 23.78 -10.27
CA GLY A 1060 107.41 22.41 -9.88
C GLY A 1060 108.09 21.37 -10.77
N ARG A 1061 107.83 21.44 -12.08
CA ARG A 1061 108.24 20.54 -13.18
C ARG A 1061 107.21 19.43 -13.40
N ASP A 1062 107.61 18.16 -13.47
CA ASP A 1062 106.66 17.08 -13.69
C ASP A 1062 106.23 16.56 -12.30
N GLY A 1063 104.96 16.22 -12.11
CA GLY A 1063 104.43 15.80 -10.81
C GLY A 1063 103.24 16.64 -10.39
N ALA A 1064 102.46 16.20 -9.42
CA ALA A 1064 101.40 17.00 -8.80
C ALA A 1064 102.00 17.83 -7.66
N ASP A 1065 102.41 19.04 -7.97
CA ASP A 1065 103.15 19.92 -7.08
C ASP A 1065 102.24 20.85 -6.28
N VAL A 1066 102.69 21.21 -5.07
CA VAL A 1066 102.04 22.22 -4.24
C VAL A 1066 103.01 23.40 -4.04
N ILE A 1067 102.69 24.56 -4.61
CA ILE A 1067 103.56 25.74 -4.62
C ILE A 1067 102.86 26.90 -3.90
N ASP A 1068 103.56 27.52 -2.93
CA ASP A 1068 103.12 28.70 -2.19
C ASP A 1068 104.19 29.81 -2.30
N GLY A 1069 103.88 30.91 -2.99
CA GLY A 1069 104.79 32.05 -3.22
C GLY A 1069 105.03 32.87 -1.96
N GLY A 1070 103.97 33.23 -1.24
CA GLY A 1070 104.06 34.00 -0.01
C GLY A 1070 104.01 35.52 -0.28
N ASP A 1071 104.73 36.33 0.49
CA ASP A 1071 104.71 37.79 0.38
C ASP A 1071 105.68 38.26 -0.73
N GLY A 1072 105.20 38.69 -1.89
CA GLY A 1072 106.10 38.87 -3.02
C GLY A 1072 105.47 39.47 -4.27
N ASN A 1073 106.25 39.54 -5.34
CA ASN A 1073 105.69 39.63 -6.68
C ASN A 1073 106.37 38.48 -7.43
N ASP A 1074 105.70 37.35 -7.42
CA ASP A 1074 106.31 36.04 -7.65
C ASP A 1074 106.02 35.52 -9.07
N TYR A 1075 106.86 34.59 -9.50
CA TYR A 1075 106.74 33.87 -10.77
C TYR A 1075 106.71 32.38 -10.48
N LEU A 1076 105.52 31.79 -10.51
CA LEU A 1076 105.26 30.41 -10.10
C LEU A 1076 104.87 29.58 -11.32
N PHE A 1077 105.52 28.43 -11.51
CA PHE A 1077 105.29 27.49 -12.61
C PHE A 1077 105.03 26.11 -12.01
N GLY A 1078 103.84 25.54 -12.25
CA GLY A 1078 103.47 24.17 -11.89
C GLY A 1078 104.26 23.19 -12.73
N GLY A 1079 103.87 23.04 -13.99
CA GLY A 1079 104.58 22.24 -14.98
C GLY A 1079 103.67 21.15 -15.55
N ASN A 1080 104.12 19.90 -15.64
CA ASN A 1080 103.26 18.80 -16.08
C ASN A 1080 102.72 18.04 -14.87
N GLY A 1081 101.42 18.12 -14.61
CA GLY A 1081 100.77 17.43 -13.50
C GLY A 1081 99.55 18.23 -13.04
N ALA A 1082 98.84 17.72 -12.04
CA ALA A 1082 97.72 18.47 -11.45
C ALA A 1082 98.25 19.27 -10.26
N ASP A 1083 98.60 20.53 -10.51
CA ASP A 1083 99.33 21.37 -9.57
C ASP A 1083 98.41 22.25 -8.73
N VAL A 1084 98.83 22.59 -7.52
CA VAL A 1084 98.17 23.57 -6.65
C VAL A 1084 99.11 24.74 -6.40
N ILE A 1085 98.79 25.90 -6.96
CA ILE A 1085 99.66 27.08 -6.94
C ILE A 1085 98.95 28.24 -6.24
N ASN A 1086 99.58 28.75 -5.18
CA ASN A 1086 99.14 29.93 -4.44
C ASN A 1086 100.18 31.06 -4.56
N GLY A 1087 99.76 32.22 -5.08
CA GLY A 1087 100.58 33.42 -5.23
C GLY A 1087 100.95 34.01 -3.88
N GLY A 1088 99.95 34.35 -3.08
CA GLY A 1088 100.12 34.89 -1.75
C GLY A 1088 99.86 36.39 -1.70
N VAL A 1089 100.77 37.20 -1.17
CA VAL A 1089 100.57 38.64 -1.05
C VAL A 1089 101.48 39.39 -2.02
N GLY A 1090 100.89 39.93 -3.07
CA GLY A 1090 101.43 40.96 -3.95
C GLY A 1090 100.99 40.71 -5.39
N ASN A 1091 101.69 41.23 -6.38
CA ASN A 1091 101.25 41.10 -7.78
C ASN A 1091 102.03 39.98 -8.47
N ASP A 1092 101.45 38.80 -8.45
CA ASP A 1092 102.08 37.55 -8.82
C ASP A 1092 101.74 37.14 -10.26
N THR A 1093 102.56 36.25 -10.81
CA THR A 1093 102.36 35.64 -12.12
C THR A 1093 102.43 34.12 -11.99
N LEU A 1094 101.32 33.44 -12.21
CA LEU A 1094 101.15 32.00 -12.03
C LEU A 1094 100.91 31.31 -13.38
N PHE A 1095 101.54 30.14 -13.55
CA PHE A 1095 101.39 29.26 -14.71
C PHE A 1095 101.12 27.83 -14.20
N GLY A 1096 99.94 27.28 -14.52
CA GLY A 1096 99.64 25.85 -14.29
C GLY A 1096 100.45 24.96 -15.23
N ASP A 1097 100.52 25.36 -16.50
CA ASP A 1097 101.17 24.67 -17.61
C ASP A 1097 100.35 23.49 -18.17
N ALA A 1098 100.53 22.24 -17.76
CA ALA A 1098 99.81 21.11 -18.35
C ALA A 1098 99.28 20.14 -17.29
N GLY A 1099 97.96 20.00 -17.24
CA GLY A 1099 97.22 19.20 -16.29
C GLY A 1099 96.00 19.97 -15.81
N ASP A 1100 95.23 19.38 -14.90
CA ASP A 1100 94.05 20.05 -14.33
C ASP A 1100 94.49 20.78 -13.07
N ASP A 1101 94.83 22.07 -13.19
CA ASP A 1101 95.54 22.82 -12.15
C ASP A 1101 94.61 23.64 -11.26
N VAL A 1102 95.06 23.98 -10.04
CA VAL A 1102 94.38 24.89 -9.11
C VAL A 1102 95.24 26.13 -8.88
N LEU A 1103 94.78 27.29 -9.36
CA LEU A 1103 95.49 28.56 -9.26
C LEU A 1103 94.77 29.52 -8.31
N ILE A 1104 95.53 30.07 -7.36
CA ILE A 1104 95.05 31.00 -6.33
C ILE A 1104 95.97 32.22 -6.35
N GLY A 1105 95.50 33.38 -6.81
CA GLY A 1105 96.27 34.63 -6.73
C GLY A 1105 96.48 35.09 -5.28
N ASP A 1106 95.41 34.98 -4.48
CA ASP A 1106 95.29 35.58 -3.14
C ASP A 1106 95.37 37.11 -3.22
N LYS A 1107 96.17 37.84 -2.42
CA LYS A 1107 96.07 39.31 -2.36
C LYS A 1107 97.00 40.00 -3.34
N GLY A 1108 96.42 40.64 -4.35
CA GLY A 1108 97.08 41.68 -5.11
C GLY A 1108 96.46 41.86 -6.48
N ASN A 1109 97.25 42.09 -7.51
CA ASN A 1109 96.72 42.19 -8.87
C ASN A 1109 97.46 41.16 -9.72
N ASP A 1110 96.93 39.94 -9.71
CA ASP A 1110 97.64 38.76 -10.18
C ASP A 1110 97.36 38.47 -11.64
N ARG A 1111 98.29 37.72 -12.26
CA ARG A 1111 98.18 37.26 -13.64
C ARG A 1111 98.29 35.74 -13.65
N MET A 1112 97.21 35.08 -14.04
CA MET A 1112 97.13 33.62 -14.03
C MET A 1112 96.95 33.08 -15.45
N THR A 1113 97.64 31.99 -15.74
CA THR A 1113 97.51 31.20 -16.98
C THR A 1113 97.33 29.75 -16.56
N GLY A 1114 96.19 29.14 -16.89
CA GLY A 1114 95.93 27.73 -16.55
C GLY A 1114 96.80 26.81 -17.40
N GLY A 1115 96.73 26.99 -18.72
CA GLY A 1115 97.49 26.20 -19.67
C GLY A 1115 96.62 25.11 -20.30
N ALA A 1116 97.08 23.87 -20.26
CA ALA A 1116 96.45 22.74 -20.93
C ALA A 1116 95.80 21.79 -19.93
N GLY A 1117 94.49 21.87 -19.79
CA GLY A 1117 93.69 20.98 -18.96
C GLY A 1117 92.35 21.63 -18.66
N ASN A 1118 91.68 21.16 -17.62
CA ASN A 1118 90.52 21.83 -17.05
C ASN A 1118 90.95 22.51 -15.75
N ASP A 1119 91.23 23.81 -15.82
CA ASP A 1119 91.88 24.52 -14.73
C ASP A 1119 90.87 25.19 -13.79
N SER A 1120 91.21 25.25 -12.51
CA SER A 1120 90.39 25.85 -11.46
C SER A 1120 91.05 27.11 -10.89
N PHE A 1121 90.38 28.24 -11.08
CA PHE A 1121 90.84 29.53 -10.56
C PHE A 1121 90.03 29.92 -9.33
N VAL A 1122 90.70 30.08 -8.18
CA VAL A 1122 90.02 30.46 -6.93
C VAL A 1122 89.99 31.97 -6.81
N PHE A 1123 88.80 32.56 -6.70
CA PHE A 1123 88.65 34.00 -6.56
C PHE A 1123 87.69 34.39 -5.43
N ARG A 1124 88.08 35.35 -4.59
CA ARG A 1124 87.34 35.73 -3.37
C ARG A 1124 87.44 37.24 -3.10
N SER A 1125 86.57 37.75 -2.22
CA SER A 1125 86.68 39.12 -1.71
C SER A 1125 88.03 39.32 -1.00
N GLY A 1126 88.69 40.43 -1.31
CA GLY A 1126 90.02 40.79 -0.80
C GLY A 1126 91.18 40.36 -1.68
N PHE A 1127 90.95 39.65 -2.78
CA PHE A 1127 92.02 39.18 -3.69
C PHE A 1127 92.57 40.28 -4.61
N GLY A 1128 91.87 41.42 -4.76
CA GLY A 1128 92.34 42.52 -5.60
C GLY A 1128 91.93 42.40 -7.07
N HIS A 1129 92.74 42.95 -8.00
CA HIS A 1129 92.36 43.10 -9.42
C HIS A 1129 93.11 42.11 -10.33
N ASP A 1130 92.63 40.88 -10.35
CA ASP A 1130 93.28 39.76 -11.02
C ASP A 1130 92.91 39.62 -12.50
N THR A 1131 93.76 38.94 -13.26
CA THR A 1131 93.56 38.67 -14.68
C THR A 1131 93.90 37.22 -15.01
N ILE A 1132 92.93 36.50 -15.59
CA ILE A 1132 93.15 35.19 -16.22
C ILE A 1132 93.39 35.42 -17.71
N LEU A 1133 94.46 34.83 -18.26
CA LEU A 1133 94.95 35.14 -19.61
C LEU A 1133 94.42 34.22 -20.70
N ASP A 1134 94.01 32.99 -20.36
CA ASP A 1134 93.68 31.92 -21.30
C ASP A 1134 92.41 31.14 -20.96
N PHE A 1135 91.52 31.72 -20.14
CA PHE A 1135 90.27 31.09 -19.69
C PHE A 1135 89.46 30.48 -20.85
N GLY A 1136 89.28 29.16 -20.81
CA GLY A 1136 88.76 28.33 -21.89
C GLY A 1136 87.56 27.46 -21.53
N GLY A 1137 87.28 26.49 -22.41
CA GLY A 1137 86.21 25.52 -22.21
C GLY A 1137 86.74 24.29 -21.47
N GLY A 1138 86.27 24.08 -20.24
CA GLY A 1138 86.83 23.10 -19.30
C GLY A 1138 87.19 23.75 -17.97
N ASP A 1139 87.68 24.98 -18.04
CA ASP A 1139 88.09 25.77 -16.87
C ASP A 1139 86.89 26.22 -16.03
N ILE A 1140 87.13 26.31 -14.73
CA ILE A 1140 86.16 26.77 -13.74
C ILE A 1140 86.75 27.89 -12.90
N VAL A 1141 85.89 28.81 -12.46
CA VAL A 1141 86.21 29.74 -11.37
C VAL A 1141 85.49 29.29 -10.11
N ASP A 1142 86.27 28.97 -9.08
CA ASP A 1142 85.75 28.71 -7.74
C ASP A 1142 85.47 30.03 -7.02
N ILE A 1143 84.18 30.33 -6.93
CA ILE A 1143 83.60 31.47 -6.22
C ILE A 1143 82.72 31.00 -5.07
N SER A 1144 82.87 29.75 -4.60
CA SER A 1144 82.04 29.15 -3.55
C SER A 1144 82.10 29.87 -2.20
N LYS A 1145 83.01 30.83 -2.04
CA LYS A 1145 83.10 31.73 -0.88
C LYS A 1145 82.69 33.18 -1.18
N ALA A 1146 82.13 33.44 -2.37
CA ALA A 1146 81.51 34.71 -2.73
C ALA A 1146 79.98 34.64 -2.53
N ASP A 1147 79.34 35.79 -2.31
CA ASP A 1147 77.92 35.90 -1.90
C ASP A 1147 76.90 35.72 -3.05
N PHE A 1148 77.22 34.95 -4.12
CA PHE A 1148 76.28 34.70 -5.23
C PHE A 1148 75.59 33.34 -5.10
N ALA A 1149 74.27 33.31 -5.27
CA ALA A 1149 73.47 32.09 -5.20
C ALA A 1149 73.50 31.27 -6.50
N ASP A 1150 73.60 31.93 -7.65
CA ASP A 1150 73.63 31.28 -8.96
C ASP A 1150 74.27 32.15 -10.05
N PHE A 1151 74.37 31.60 -11.27
CA PHE A 1151 74.94 32.29 -12.41
C PHE A 1151 74.12 33.49 -12.88
N ALA A 1152 72.81 33.51 -12.63
CA ALA A 1152 71.98 34.65 -13.01
C ALA A 1152 72.34 35.88 -12.17
N GLU A 1153 72.53 35.69 -10.86
CA GLU A 1153 73.00 36.74 -9.94
C GLU A 1153 74.41 37.20 -10.28
N LEU A 1154 75.35 36.26 -10.47
CA LEU A 1154 76.72 36.59 -10.87
C LEU A 1154 76.79 37.33 -12.21
N SER A 1155 75.91 36.98 -13.16
CA SER A 1155 75.90 37.64 -14.48
C SER A 1155 75.60 39.13 -14.38
N GLU A 1156 74.88 39.60 -13.35
CA GLU A 1156 74.66 41.04 -13.14
C GLU A 1156 75.96 41.80 -12.81
N HIS A 1157 76.95 41.09 -12.27
CA HIS A 1157 78.26 41.61 -11.86
C HIS A 1157 79.35 41.49 -12.94
N LEU A 1158 78.99 40.93 -14.10
CA LEU A 1158 79.87 40.82 -15.27
C LEU A 1158 79.65 41.98 -16.25
N ALA A 1159 80.73 42.63 -16.67
CA ALA A 1159 80.72 43.69 -17.68
C ALA A 1159 81.81 43.49 -18.75
N ASP A 1160 81.42 43.57 -20.03
CA ASP A 1160 82.36 43.59 -21.14
C ASP A 1160 83.16 44.90 -21.16
N THR A 1161 84.48 44.79 -21.33
CA THR A 1161 85.40 45.92 -21.49
C THR A 1161 86.25 45.74 -22.75
N ALA A 1162 87.09 46.72 -23.08
CA ALA A 1162 88.02 46.60 -24.21
C ALA A 1162 89.08 45.50 -24.03
N LEU A 1163 89.24 44.93 -22.83
CA LEU A 1163 90.24 43.92 -22.50
C LEU A 1163 89.63 42.52 -22.28
N GLY A 1164 88.31 42.38 -22.37
CA GLY A 1164 87.56 41.16 -22.03
C GLY A 1164 86.48 41.45 -20.97
N THR A 1165 85.96 40.40 -20.35
CA THR A 1165 84.89 40.49 -19.34
C THR A 1165 85.48 40.70 -17.96
N VAL A 1166 84.91 41.62 -17.18
CA VAL A 1166 85.29 41.87 -15.78
C VAL A 1166 84.15 41.43 -14.86
N LEU A 1167 84.46 40.54 -13.91
CA LEU A 1167 83.62 40.22 -12.75
C LEU A 1167 83.98 41.15 -11.60
N THR A 1168 83.00 41.85 -11.04
CA THR A 1168 83.18 42.73 -9.88
C THR A 1168 82.50 42.13 -8.66
N LEU A 1169 83.29 41.66 -7.68
CA LEU A 1169 82.76 41.19 -6.39
C LEU A 1169 82.45 42.36 -5.46
N ASP A 1170 83.37 43.30 -5.33
CA ASP A 1170 83.26 44.47 -4.47
C ASP A 1170 84.17 45.61 -4.97
N ASP A 1171 84.22 46.73 -4.24
CA ASP A 1171 85.00 47.93 -4.60
C ASP A 1171 86.52 47.68 -4.66
N HIS A 1172 86.99 46.53 -4.19
CA HIS A 1172 88.40 46.18 -4.07
C HIS A 1172 88.79 44.87 -4.79
N SER A 1173 87.82 44.07 -5.23
CA SER A 1173 88.06 42.78 -5.89
C SER A 1173 87.38 42.68 -7.26
N THR A 1174 88.19 42.57 -8.31
CA THR A 1174 87.71 42.30 -9.67
C THR A 1174 88.54 41.21 -10.35
N LEU A 1175 87.89 40.29 -11.06
CA LEU A 1175 88.54 39.29 -11.90
C LEU A 1175 88.31 39.61 -13.37
N THR A 1176 89.38 39.74 -14.15
CA THR A 1176 89.31 39.98 -15.59
C THR A 1176 89.57 38.70 -16.37
N PHE A 1177 88.60 38.27 -17.17
CA PHE A 1177 88.74 37.21 -18.15
C PHE A 1177 89.25 37.83 -19.47
N ALA A 1178 90.57 37.77 -19.70
CA ALA A 1178 91.18 38.45 -20.82
C ALA A 1178 90.71 37.85 -22.16
N ASN A 1179 90.26 38.71 -23.09
CA ASN A 1179 89.76 38.30 -24.41
C ASN A 1179 88.56 37.33 -24.41
N VAL A 1180 87.84 37.20 -23.30
CA VAL A 1180 86.58 36.44 -23.22
C VAL A 1180 85.42 37.42 -23.16
N ASP A 1181 84.45 37.28 -24.07
CA ASP A 1181 83.20 38.03 -24.06
C ASP A 1181 82.20 37.41 -23.07
N LYS A 1182 81.40 38.23 -22.39
CA LYS A 1182 80.41 37.79 -21.39
C LYS A 1182 79.46 36.72 -21.91
N ALA A 1183 79.15 36.75 -23.20
CA ALA A 1183 78.26 35.80 -23.86
C ALA A 1183 78.84 34.37 -23.95
N HIS A 1184 80.15 34.19 -23.75
CA HIS A 1184 80.82 32.89 -23.75
C HIS A 1184 81.03 32.31 -22.36
N LEU A 1185 80.61 33.02 -21.31
CA LEU A 1185 80.60 32.53 -19.94
C LEU A 1185 79.27 31.82 -19.65
N THR A 1186 79.34 30.64 -19.05
CA THR A 1186 78.18 29.79 -18.74
C THR A 1186 78.20 29.33 -17.28
N ALA A 1187 77.06 28.88 -16.76
CA ALA A 1187 76.93 28.46 -15.36
C ALA A 1187 77.91 27.34 -14.98
N ASP A 1188 78.19 26.41 -15.89
CA ASP A 1188 79.08 25.26 -15.63
C ASP A 1188 80.56 25.67 -15.42
N GLN A 1189 80.93 26.90 -15.77
CA GLN A 1189 82.27 27.46 -15.57
C GLN A 1189 82.44 28.16 -14.22
N PHE A 1190 81.43 28.10 -13.35
CA PHE A 1190 81.46 28.73 -12.02
C PHE A 1190 80.99 27.74 -10.97
N HIS A 1191 81.79 27.59 -9.91
CA HIS A 1191 81.41 26.80 -8.74
C HIS A 1191 80.85 27.72 -7.64
N PHE A 1192 79.54 27.62 -7.39
CA PHE A 1192 78.81 28.38 -6.37
C PHE A 1192 78.76 27.64 -5.03
N ALA A 1193 78.43 28.33 -3.94
CA ALA A 1193 78.18 27.69 -2.66
C ALA A 1193 76.91 26.82 -2.74
N ALA A 1194 76.98 25.55 -2.33
CA ALA A 1194 75.86 24.62 -2.31
C ALA A 1194 74.76 24.99 -1.30
#